data_AF-A0AAD9YQN5-F1
#
_entry.id   AF-A0AAD9YQN5-F1
#
_cell.length_a   1.000
_cell.length_b   1.000
_cell.length_c   1.000
_cell.angle_alpha   90.00
_cell.angle_beta   90.00
_cell.angle_gamma   90.00
#
_symmetry.space_group_name_H-M   'P 1'
#
loop_
_entity.id
_entity.type
_entity.pdbx_description
1 polymer ?
#
loop_
_entity_poly.entity_id
_entity_poly.type
_entity_poly.pdbx_seq_one_letter_code
_entity_poly.pdbx_strand_id
1 'polypeptide(L)'
;MPGLTIGLDHTPRLRVSLKPLSGFTLPELKKLLTFLWSVSPLIDTLHAKYCGPGSLIAPGLEFTDVFNCLPHTCLTDAEWRAPREETVFTHGPPIKTTAKMFQTPDVMRSSSFSKYALLEVATAEDIQSLIRMTEVLIQHKDGKVYSHPGAYDFSGLNQSKRNDQRVQFAQHAGTMDFTAISNWIKVCHGLVSFAINAPRDRIEHILSLNSPVQGTLNTYGVFELLTDIDLSAQAKYYRELGPHRFVPDLAAQQPCPTIDLEEHSWLSPYTFGVELEFLLPYALEVPDRRDNRWTYTLPSDTNSAFISSTIYEHTAEHLASLLNSKGHFSATYNTVKQCRDNPPYTHYASHLAAVSAARGKTVDIVPGTSHMYQCWHVSQDSSLTKHLGPILGYSGGISGFEISSPIFRDRASDCRQILDVLSILRAETRPMQDGTCGAHVHVGSVRPFTLIALKKLACLAWVVDPILSTLVHPVRGAVHHAAPRRTGSNLAASTSLRSYEDLVIGGDDKMLVVEIDSHLPMRGLPSRLQDEFTCIWGAGDHNRLTGLLAAANGTLPPRGSISFDKINCMNGSTLRYEAWDPVLEGTVEFRALEGTLDPVLVAHWPRLAVAIVSTAVEAEPTEFFKIMTRLLKVRRNSRERLKCFLEVVGMGHTYPYWKELPEKNKSLAQLVEQWHPKHRWVGDEPNLAWIERNVVALPKLPRDAADWVEKAFDN
;
A
#
# COMPACT_ATOMS: atom_id res chain seq x y z
N MET A 1 39.25 -8.05 -20.24
CA MET A 1 40.26 -8.32 -19.19
C MET A 1 39.71 -9.40 -18.28
N PRO A 2 40.45 -10.46 -17.97
CA PRO A 2 40.07 -11.39 -16.91
C PRO A 2 40.32 -10.72 -15.54
N GLY A 3 39.49 -11.06 -14.56
CA GLY A 3 39.89 -10.94 -13.15
C GLY A 3 39.77 -9.56 -12.52
N LEU A 4 38.54 -9.12 -12.26
CA LEU A 4 38.28 -8.48 -10.98
C LEU A 4 36.87 -8.83 -10.51
N THR A 5 36.80 -9.58 -9.41
CA THR A 5 35.56 -9.95 -8.72
C THR A 5 35.56 -9.19 -7.40
N ILE A 6 34.56 -8.34 -7.18
CA ILE A 6 34.42 -7.58 -5.93
C ILE A 6 33.38 -8.30 -5.08
N GLY A 7 33.84 -8.98 -4.02
CA GLY A 7 32.98 -9.48 -2.96
C GLY A 7 32.72 -8.36 -1.95
N LEU A 8 31.45 -8.01 -1.74
CA LEU A 8 31.06 -7.08 -0.69
C LEU A 8 30.67 -7.89 0.55
N ASP A 9 31.57 -7.93 1.52
CA ASP A 9 31.21 -8.22 2.90
C ASP A 9 30.10 -7.23 3.34
N HIS A 10 29.21 -7.60 4.25
CA HIS A 10 28.22 -6.68 4.87
C HIS A 10 28.86 -5.86 6.01
N THR A 11 30.16 -6.09 6.26
CA THR A 11 31.02 -5.41 7.24
C THR A 11 31.53 -4.00 6.87
N PRO A 12 31.72 -3.57 5.59
CA PRO A 12 32.16 -2.22 5.29
C PRO A 12 31.07 -1.23 5.74
N ARG A 13 31.48 -0.29 6.59
CA ARG A 13 30.66 0.76 7.18
C ARG A 13 31.27 2.10 6.85
N LEU A 14 30.42 3.09 6.58
CA LEU A 14 30.84 4.48 6.53
C LEU A 14 30.83 5.01 7.97
N ARG A 15 32.02 5.19 8.54
CA ARG A 15 32.16 5.80 9.85
C ARG A 15 32.40 7.30 9.73
N VAL A 16 31.61 8.09 10.44
CA VAL A 16 31.76 9.56 10.49
C VAL A 16 32.25 9.95 11.89
N SER A 17 33.46 10.47 11.98
CA SER A 17 34.02 10.99 13.23
C SER A 17 33.88 12.50 13.30
N LEU A 18 33.21 12.99 14.34
CA LEU A 18 32.98 14.41 14.58
C LEU A 18 33.86 14.91 15.71
N LYS A 19 34.53 16.03 15.44
CA LYS A 19 35.57 16.60 16.29
C LYS A 19 35.39 18.12 16.37
N PRO A 20 34.87 18.67 17.48
CA PRO A 20 34.81 20.10 17.67
C PRO A 20 36.22 20.68 17.86
N LEU A 21 36.43 21.93 17.41
CA LEU A 21 37.75 22.60 17.45
C LEU A 21 38.30 22.74 18.88
N SER A 22 37.42 22.96 19.85
CA SER A 22 37.75 23.11 21.28
C SER A 22 37.68 21.79 22.08
N GLY A 23 37.36 20.67 21.42
CA GLY A 23 36.94 19.44 22.07
C GLY A 23 35.57 19.55 22.76
N PHE A 24 35.06 18.42 23.24
CA PHE A 24 33.75 18.37 23.89
C PHE A 24 33.85 18.78 25.37
N THR A 25 32.75 19.31 25.91
CA THR A 25 32.53 19.48 27.35
C THR A 25 31.58 18.41 27.87
N LEU A 26 31.61 18.12 29.17
CA LEU A 26 30.69 17.18 29.80
C LEU A 26 29.21 17.54 29.59
N PRO A 27 28.76 18.81 29.79
CA PRO A 27 27.37 19.18 29.53
C PRO A 27 26.92 18.97 28.08
N GLU A 28 27.81 19.22 27.11
CA GLU A 28 27.52 18.99 25.68
C GLU A 28 27.32 17.50 25.39
N LEU A 29 28.16 16.63 25.97
CA LEU A 29 28.06 15.19 25.80
C LEU A 29 26.78 14.62 26.43
N LYS A 30 26.38 15.12 27.61
CA LYS A 30 25.10 14.76 28.23
C LYS A 30 23.92 15.11 27.33
N LYS A 31 23.89 16.35 26.81
CA LYS A 31 22.85 16.77 25.86
C LYS A 31 22.84 15.90 24.61
N LEU A 32 24.01 15.62 24.05
CA LEU A 32 24.15 14.79 22.85
C LEU A 32 23.61 13.38 23.09
N LEU A 33 24.02 12.71 24.16
CA LEU A 33 23.59 11.35 24.46
C LEU A 33 22.09 11.28 24.74
N THR A 34 21.53 12.22 25.50
CA THR A 34 20.08 12.34 25.71
C THR A 34 19.33 12.52 24.40
N PHE A 35 19.80 13.41 23.53
CA PHE A 35 19.17 13.66 22.24
C PHE A 35 19.22 12.43 21.33
N LEU A 36 20.41 11.80 21.21
CA LEU A 36 20.60 10.58 20.41
C LEU A 36 19.76 9.42 20.90
N TRP A 37 19.66 9.21 22.21
CA TRP A 37 18.76 8.20 22.77
C TRP A 37 17.35 8.40 22.23
N SER A 38 16.81 9.60 22.33
CA SER A 38 15.46 9.87 21.85
C SER A 38 15.31 9.71 20.34
N VAL A 39 16.22 10.24 19.52
CA VAL A 39 16.02 10.29 18.06
C VAL A 39 16.56 9.08 17.29
N SER A 40 17.38 8.21 17.89
CA SER A 40 17.98 7.06 17.19
C SER A 40 16.95 6.19 16.46
N PRO A 41 15.79 5.83 17.04
CA PRO A 41 14.82 4.99 16.34
C PRO A 41 14.33 5.58 15.02
N LEU A 42 14.27 6.92 14.93
CA LEU A 42 13.94 7.61 13.69
C LEU A 42 15.14 7.57 12.73
N ILE A 43 16.34 7.87 13.21
CA ILE A 43 17.58 7.88 12.39
C ILE A 43 17.90 6.49 11.83
N ASP A 44 17.62 5.42 12.57
CA ASP A 44 17.82 4.03 12.15
C ASP A 44 17.02 3.67 10.89
N THR A 45 15.95 4.42 10.59
CA THR A 45 15.18 4.27 9.35
C THR A 45 15.90 4.77 8.10
N LEU A 46 16.98 5.56 8.23
CA LEU A 46 17.79 6.03 7.09
C LEU A 46 18.74 4.96 6.55
N HIS A 47 18.90 3.83 7.25
CA HIS A 47 19.89 2.81 6.94
C HIS A 47 19.25 1.45 6.69
N ALA A 48 19.87 0.67 5.80
CA ALA A 48 19.46 -0.70 5.55
C ALA A 48 19.33 -1.50 6.85
N LYS A 49 18.34 -2.42 6.92
CA LYS A 49 18.03 -3.19 8.14
C LYS A 49 19.26 -3.82 8.79
N TYR A 50 20.23 -4.33 8.02
CA TYR A 50 21.47 -4.93 8.52
C TYR A 50 22.45 -3.94 9.21
N CYS A 51 22.19 -2.64 9.14
CA CYS A 51 22.90 -1.56 9.84
C CYS A 51 22.07 -0.92 10.96
N GLY A 52 20.84 -1.37 11.19
CA GLY A 52 19.96 -0.84 12.25
C GLY A 52 20.38 -1.26 13.66
N PRO A 53 19.57 -0.98 14.69
CA PRO A 53 19.98 -1.09 16.09
C PRO A 53 20.31 -2.53 16.51
N GLY A 54 19.67 -3.54 15.92
CA GLY A 54 20.02 -4.95 16.13
C GLY A 54 21.27 -5.42 15.37
N SER A 55 22.00 -4.54 14.69
CA SER A 55 23.16 -4.93 13.89
C SER A 55 24.23 -5.51 14.81
N LEU A 56 24.74 -6.70 14.48
CA LEU A 56 25.88 -7.26 15.19
C LEU A 56 27.05 -6.25 15.12
N ILE A 57 27.36 -5.70 13.96
CA ILE A 57 28.61 -4.96 13.77
C ILE A 57 28.57 -3.55 14.40
N ALA A 58 27.39 -2.95 14.53
CA ALA A 58 27.19 -1.60 15.07
C ALA A 58 25.87 -1.55 15.85
N PRO A 59 25.80 -2.19 17.03
CA PRO A 59 24.58 -2.29 17.80
C PRO A 59 24.14 -0.92 18.31
N GLY A 60 22.82 -0.71 18.38
CA GLY A 60 22.19 0.53 18.83
C GLY A 60 22.45 0.84 20.30
N LEU A 61 21.99 2.02 20.75
CA LEU A 61 22.16 2.46 22.13
C LEU A 61 21.49 1.51 23.13
N GLU A 62 20.47 0.77 22.72
CA GLU A 62 19.77 -0.26 23.50
C GLU A 62 20.72 -1.32 24.09
N PHE A 63 21.86 -1.55 23.45
CA PHE A 63 22.85 -2.53 23.88
C PHE A 63 23.99 -1.94 24.71
N THR A 64 23.94 -0.65 25.02
CA THR A 64 24.95 0.02 25.86
C THR A 64 24.63 -0.15 27.35
N ASP A 65 25.66 -0.07 28.20
CA ASP A 65 25.57 -0.30 29.65
C ASP A 65 24.42 0.48 30.33
N VAL A 66 24.28 1.78 30.03
CA VAL A 66 23.28 2.64 30.70
C VAL A 66 21.84 2.41 30.21
N PHE A 67 21.67 1.95 28.97
CA PHE A 67 20.36 1.78 28.33
C PHE A 67 19.90 0.32 28.26
N ASN A 68 20.67 -0.60 28.85
CA ASN A 68 20.34 -2.01 28.92
C ASN A 68 19.89 -2.39 30.34
N CYS A 69 18.61 -2.70 30.51
CA CYS A 69 18.02 -3.05 31.81
C CYS A 69 18.21 -4.53 32.22
N LEU A 70 18.87 -5.36 31.40
CA LEU A 70 18.99 -6.79 31.60
C LEU A 70 20.38 -7.14 32.19
N PRO A 71 20.50 -7.37 33.52
CA PRO A 71 21.78 -7.38 34.26
C PRO A 71 22.76 -8.53 33.92
N HIS A 72 22.39 -9.42 32.99
CA HIS A 72 23.16 -10.61 32.59
C HIS A 72 23.33 -10.73 31.06
N THR A 73 23.05 -9.67 30.29
CA THR A 73 23.06 -9.70 28.83
C THR A 73 24.30 -9.03 28.23
N CYS A 74 25.48 -9.41 28.72
CA CYS A 74 26.62 -9.32 27.80
C CYS A 74 26.30 -10.24 26.61
N LEU A 75 26.41 -9.73 25.39
CA LEU A 75 26.22 -10.56 24.21
C LEU A 75 27.18 -11.76 24.32
N THR A 76 26.67 -12.99 24.30
CA THR A 76 27.56 -14.14 24.42
C THR A 76 28.38 -14.28 23.13
N ASP A 77 29.64 -14.71 23.23
CA ASP A 77 30.47 -15.00 22.05
C ASP A 77 29.80 -16.00 21.08
N ALA A 78 28.89 -16.84 21.59
CA ALA A 78 28.12 -17.78 20.79
C ALA A 78 27.02 -17.09 19.96
N GLU A 79 26.30 -16.13 20.53
CA GLU A 79 25.34 -15.29 19.81
C GLU A 79 26.04 -14.38 18.80
N TRP A 80 27.22 -13.85 19.18
CA TRP A 80 28.07 -13.02 18.34
C TRP A 80 28.72 -13.75 17.16
N ARG A 81 29.27 -14.96 17.40
CA ARG A 81 29.95 -15.79 16.39
C ARG A 81 29.06 -16.85 15.77
N ALA A 82 27.75 -16.82 16.02
CA ALA A 82 26.80 -17.73 15.38
C ALA A 82 27.07 -17.74 13.87
N PRO A 83 27.13 -18.92 13.21
CA PRO A 83 27.68 -19.03 11.86
C PRO A 83 27.06 -17.96 10.97
N ARG A 84 27.94 -17.09 10.46
CA ARG A 84 27.64 -16.21 9.34
C ARG A 84 27.34 -17.19 8.21
N GLU A 85 26.17 -17.12 7.59
CA GLU A 85 25.99 -17.86 6.34
C GLU A 85 27.12 -17.40 5.42
N GLU A 86 28.10 -18.28 5.19
CA GLU A 86 29.13 -18.02 4.20
C GLU A 86 28.39 -17.70 2.93
N THR A 87 28.69 -16.53 2.37
CA THR A 87 28.17 -16.14 1.06
C THR A 87 28.88 -17.06 0.07
N VAL A 88 28.34 -18.26 -0.14
CA VAL A 88 28.95 -19.24 -1.04
C VAL A 88 28.76 -18.74 -2.46
N PHE A 89 29.87 -18.33 -3.06
CA PHE A 89 29.98 -17.89 -4.45
C PHE A 89 29.67 -19.06 -5.38
N THR A 90 28.42 -19.17 -5.79
CA THR A 90 28.04 -20.02 -6.94
C THR A 90 27.67 -19.13 -8.11
N HIS A 91 27.85 -19.65 -9.33
CA HIS A 91 27.67 -18.95 -10.61
C HIS A 91 26.19 -18.55 -10.92
N GLY A 92 25.42 -18.11 -9.93
CA GLY A 92 23.99 -17.82 -10.02
C GLY A 92 23.59 -16.44 -9.46
N PRO A 93 22.28 -16.12 -9.45
CA PRO A 93 21.73 -14.89 -8.88
C PRO A 93 22.17 -14.70 -7.42
N PRO A 94 22.26 -13.45 -6.91
CA PRO A 94 22.68 -13.20 -5.53
C PRO A 94 21.82 -14.00 -4.55
N ILE A 95 22.45 -14.90 -3.79
CA ILE A 95 21.77 -15.67 -2.76
C ILE A 95 21.50 -14.72 -1.59
N LYS A 96 20.23 -14.63 -1.17
CA LYS A 96 19.77 -13.82 -0.03
C LYS A 96 20.47 -14.31 1.25
N THR A 97 21.56 -13.67 1.65
CA THR A 97 22.17 -13.94 2.96
C THR A 97 21.36 -13.26 4.04
N THR A 98 20.90 -14.04 5.01
CA THR A 98 20.26 -13.47 6.20
C THR A 98 21.34 -13.00 7.16
N ALA A 99 21.54 -11.69 7.26
CA ALA A 99 22.36 -11.13 8.33
C ALA A 99 21.62 -11.41 9.65
N LYS A 100 22.22 -12.20 10.55
CA LYS A 100 21.69 -12.38 11.91
C LYS A 100 21.67 -11.02 12.60
N MET A 101 20.53 -10.67 13.18
CA MET A 101 20.31 -9.43 13.91
C MET A 101 19.97 -9.76 15.36
N PHE A 102 20.45 -8.96 16.30
CA PHE A 102 19.95 -8.99 17.67
C PHE A 102 18.49 -8.55 17.71
N GLN A 103 17.69 -9.23 18.53
CA GLN A 103 16.38 -8.73 18.89
C GLN A 103 16.57 -7.54 19.83
N THR A 104 16.05 -6.38 19.46
CA THR A 104 15.93 -5.21 20.35
C THR A 104 14.74 -5.43 21.28
N PRO A 105 14.93 -5.57 22.60
CA PRO A 105 13.83 -5.74 23.55
C PRO A 105 13.00 -4.45 23.67
N ASP A 106 11.69 -4.53 23.41
CA ASP A 106 10.77 -3.40 23.51
C ASP A 106 10.78 -2.71 24.90
N VAL A 107 11.13 -3.48 25.94
CA VAL A 107 11.19 -3.02 27.34
C VAL A 107 12.22 -1.91 27.56
N MET A 108 13.31 -1.88 26.78
CA MET A 108 14.39 -0.88 26.92
C MET A 108 13.92 0.54 26.58
N ARG A 109 12.89 0.66 25.73
CA ARG A 109 12.29 1.95 25.36
C ARG A 109 11.05 2.29 26.19
N SER A 110 10.73 1.51 27.23
CA SER A 110 9.61 1.83 28.13
C SER A 110 9.82 3.17 28.85
N SER A 111 8.73 3.92 29.04
CA SER A 111 8.78 5.29 29.57
C SER A 111 9.35 5.38 30.99
N SER A 112 9.23 4.32 31.79
CA SER A 112 9.78 4.25 33.15
C SER A 112 11.29 4.01 33.17
N PHE A 113 11.78 3.04 32.40
CA PHE A 113 13.21 2.72 32.36
C PHE A 113 14.02 3.81 31.64
N SER A 114 13.51 4.31 30.51
CA SER A 114 14.17 5.41 29.78
C SER A 114 14.38 6.65 30.65
N LYS A 115 13.45 6.97 31.56
CA LYS A 115 13.62 8.08 32.51
C LYS A 115 14.76 7.84 33.49
N TYR A 116 14.93 6.61 33.96
CA TYR A 116 16.01 6.23 34.86
C TYR A 116 17.37 6.33 34.16
N ALA A 117 17.52 5.75 32.97
CA ALA A 117 18.77 5.81 32.21
C ALA A 117 19.15 7.26 31.86
N LEU A 118 18.18 8.09 31.46
CA LEU A 118 18.42 9.51 31.22
C LEU A 118 18.81 10.29 32.48
N LEU A 119 18.31 9.89 33.65
CA LEU A 119 18.72 10.47 34.93
C LEU A 119 20.19 10.13 35.23
N GLU A 120 20.62 8.89 35.00
CA GLU A 120 22.04 8.49 35.16
C GLU A 120 22.96 9.28 34.23
N VAL A 121 22.58 9.45 32.96
CA VAL A 121 23.32 10.32 32.02
C VAL A 121 23.41 11.76 32.55
N ALA A 122 22.31 12.29 33.09
CA ALA A 122 22.27 13.64 33.63
C ALA A 122 23.16 13.80 34.88
N THR A 123 23.32 12.77 35.69
CA THR A 123 24.13 12.79 36.93
C THR A 123 25.59 12.40 36.74
N ALA A 124 26.01 11.92 35.55
CA ALA A 124 27.40 11.56 35.29
C ALA A 124 28.40 12.67 35.67
N GLU A 125 29.41 12.35 36.48
CA GLU A 125 30.30 13.36 37.08
C GLU A 125 31.46 13.77 36.16
N ASP A 126 31.86 12.88 35.25
CA ASP A 126 32.97 13.08 34.33
C ASP A 126 32.74 12.43 32.96
N ILE A 127 33.62 12.76 32.00
CA ILE A 127 33.58 12.20 30.64
C ILE A 127 33.82 10.67 30.66
N GLN A 128 34.64 10.18 31.59
CA GLN A 128 34.95 8.75 31.71
C GLN A 128 33.72 7.92 32.06
N SER A 129 32.83 8.46 32.89
CA SER A 129 31.57 7.84 33.26
C SER A 129 30.63 7.73 32.07
N LEU A 130 30.53 8.78 31.24
CA LEU A 130 29.77 8.72 29.99
C LEU A 130 30.33 7.69 29.01
N ILE A 131 31.66 7.59 28.89
CA ILE A 131 32.27 6.58 28.02
C ILE A 131 31.82 5.18 28.46
N ARG A 132 31.98 4.84 29.75
CA ARG A 132 31.55 3.55 30.33
C ARG A 132 30.05 3.27 30.08
N MET A 133 29.21 4.27 30.34
CA MET A 133 27.75 4.19 30.13
C MET A 133 27.38 3.84 28.67
N THR A 134 28.19 4.26 27.71
CA THR A 134 27.96 4.02 26.28
C THR A 134 28.70 2.79 25.71
N GLU A 135 29.42 2.02 26.53
CA GLU A 135 30.10 0.82 26.07
C GLU A 135 29.09 -0.31 25.80
N VAL A 136 29.34 -1.06 24.73
CA VAL A 136 28.62 -2.31 24.46
C VAL A 136 29.49 -3.46 24.93
N LEU A 137 29.03 -4.17 25.96
CA LEU A 137 29.81 -5.21 26.63
C LEU A 137 29.51 -6.60 26.03
N ILE A 138 30.55 -7.27 25.55
CA ILE A 138 30.47 -8.63 24.99
C ILE A 138 31.21 -9.59 25.91
N GLN A 139 30.55 -10.68 26.31
CA GLN A 139 31.16 -11.72 27.15
C GLN A 139 31.65 -12.87 26.29
N HIS A 140 32.96 -13.07 26.35
CA HIS A 140 33.65 -14.08 25.59
C HIS A 140 33.50 -15.47 26.24
N LYS A 141 33.71 -16.58 25.49
CA LYS A 141 33.55 -17.95 26.04
C LYS A 141 34.43 -18.26 27.25
N ASP A 142 35.51 -17.49 27.45
CA ASP A 142 36.42 -17.60 28.60
C ASP A 142 35.93 -16.82 29.83
N GLY A 143 34.74 -16.22 29.76
CA GLY A 143 34.14 -15.40 30.82
C GLY A 143 34.62 -13.95 30.84
N LYS A 144 35.59 -13.56 30.00
CA LYS A 144 36.08 -12.17 29.94
C LYS A 144 35.10 -11.27 29.19
N VAL A 145 34.97 -10.04 29.66
CA VAL A 145 34.13 -9.01 29.05
C VAL A 145 35.00 -8.05 28.26
N TYR A 146 34.61 -7.75 27.02
CA TYR A 146 35.27 -6.81 26.14
C TYR A 146 34.30 -5.71 25.71
N SER A 147 34.82 -4.49 25.54
CA SER A 147 34.08 -3.35 25.00
C SER A 147 34.08 -3.41 23.47
N HIS A 148 32.91 -3.23 22.86
CA HIS A 148 32.69 -3.25 21.42
C HIS A 148 32.12 -1.91 20.94
N PRO A 149 32.57 -1.37 19.78
CA PRO A 149 32.02 -0.13 19.25
C PRO A 149 30.58 -0.32 18.77
N GLY A 150 29.67 0.50 19.32
CA GLY A 150 28.27 0.56 18.89
C GLY A 150 28.04 1.43 17.65
N ALA A 151 26.76 1.62 17.32
CA ALA A 151 26.28 2.58 16.33
C ALA A 151 26.77 4.02 16.60
N TYR A 152 26.90 4.35 17.89
CA TYR A 152 27.49 5.58 18.39
C TYR A 152 28.67 5.21 19.29
N ASP A 153 29.86 5.68 18.95
CA ASP A 153 31.10 5.34 19.65
C ASP A 153 31.71 6.60 20.29
N PHE A 154 31.71 6.59 21.63
CA PHE A 154 32.27 7.65 22.48
C PHE A 154 33.67 7.31 23.00
N SER A 155 34.23 6.13 22.70
CA SER A 155 35.58 5.73 23.14
C SER A 155 36.67 6.69 22.65
N GLY A 156 36.41 7.40 21.53
CA GLY A 156 37.26 8.47 21.00
C GLY A 156 37.43 9.68 21.92
N LEU A 157 36.69 9.77 23.02
CA LEU A 157 36.84 10.81 24.04
C LEU A 157 37.98 10.53 25.03
N ASN A 158 38.53 9.31 25.06
CA ASN A 158 39.70 8.91 25.87
C ASN A 158 41.04 9.51 25.37
N GLN A 159 41.01 10.28 24.29
CA GLN A 159 42.22 10.91 23.75
C GLN A 159 42.80 11.92 24.74
N SER A 160 44.12 11.87 24.96
CA SER A 160 44.83 12.70 25.92
C SER A 160 44.82 14.19 25.56
N LYS A 161 44.74 14.52 24.27
CA LYS A 161 44.57 15.88 23.77
C LYS A 161 43.08 16.17 23.59
N ARG A 162 42.60 17.22 24.24
CA ARG A 162 41.19 17.67 24.14
C ARG A 162 40.78 17.93 22.68
N ASN A 163 41.67 18.53 21.90
CA ASN A 163 41.50 18.74 20.48
C ASN A 163 41.75 17.48 19.65
N ASP A 164 41.69 16.27 20.19
CA ASP A 164 41.65 14.99 19.45
C ASP A 164 40.43 14.14 19.84
N GLN A 165 39.64 14.61 20.81
CA GLN A 165 38.40 13.99 21.22
C GLN A 165 37.39 13.97 20.07
N ARG A 166 36.75 12.81 19.88
CA ARG A 166 35.79 12.59 18.80
C ARG A 166 34.65 11.68 19.27
N VAL A 167 33.48 11.91 18.70
CA VAL A 167 32.34 10.98 18.73
C VAL A 167 32.18 10.42 17.32
N GLN A 168 31.96 9.11 17.19
CA GLN A 168 31.85 8.44 15.90
C GLN A 168 30.47 7.84 15.69
N PHE A 169 29.94 7.98 14.48
CA PHE A 169 28.72 7.32 14.01
C PHE A 169 29.12 6.18 13.08
N ALA A 170 28.62 4.97 13.33
CA ALA A 170 29.00 3.74 12.62
C ALA A 170 27.82 2.94 12.02
N GLN A 171 26.62 3.52 12.07
CA GLN A 171 25.37 2.91 11.63
C GLN A 171 25.06 3.04 10.12
N HIS A 172 25.94 3.66 9.32
CA HIS A 172 25.74 3.75 7.87
C HIS A 172 26.53 2.67 7.14
N ALA A 173 25.90 2.01 6.18
CA ALA A 173 26.56 1.06 5.29
C ALA A 173 27.69 1.75 4.48
N GLY A 174 28.78 1.01 4.24
CA GLY A 174 29.89 1.49 3.42
C GLY A 174 29.44 1.69 1.97
N THR A 175 29.83 2.80 1.37
CA THR A 175 29.48 3.18 0.00
C THR A 175 30.59 4.02 -0.61
N MET A 176 30.71 4.00 -1.93
CA MET A 176 31.57 4.91 -2.69
C MET A 176 30.78 6.06 -3.36
N ASP A 177 29.45 6.09 -3.20
CA ASP A 177 28.60 7.16 -3.71
C ASP A 177 28.86 8.46 -2.93
N PHE A 178 29.42 9.45 -3.63
CA PHE A 178 29.76 10.74 -3.04
C PHE A 178 28.55 11.46 -2.44
N THR A 179 27.38 11.36 -3.08
CA THR A 179 26.15 12.02 -2.65
C THR A 179 25.64 11.41 -1.35
N ALA A 180 25.65 10.08 -1.23
CA ALA A 180 25.30 9.37 -0.02
C ALA A 180 26.27 9.68 1.12
N ILE A 181 27.59 9.65 0.86
CA ILE A 181 28.62 10.02 1.84
C ILE A 181 28.39 11.45 2.35
N SER A 182 28.20 12.41 1.42
CA SER A 182 28.02 13.83 1.77
C SER A 182 26.76 14.06 2.61
N ASN A 183 25.64 13.44 2.24
CA ASN A 183 24.39 13.57 2.99
C ASN A 183 24.50 12.95 4.39
N TRP A 184 25.13 11.78 4.53
CA TRP A 184 25.31 11.17 5.84
C TRP A 184 26.20 12.01 6.76
N ILE A 185 27.31 12.55 6.24
CA ILE A 185 28.18 13.47 6.99
C ILE A 185 27.38 14.68 7.50
N LYS A 186 26.52 15.27 6.65
CA LYS A 186 25.67 16.41 7.02
C LYS A 186 24.65 16.04 8.09
N VAL A 187 24.05 14.85 8.03
CA VAL A 187 23.14 14.35 9.08
C VAL A 187 23.88 14.18 10.40
N CYS A 188 25.01 13.48 10.45
CA CYS A 188 25.78 13.33 11.69
C CYS A 188 26.17 14.70 12.26
N HIS A 189 26.69 15.60 11.41
CA HIS A 189 27.08 16.94 11.83
C HIS A 189 25.89 17.75 12.36
N GLY A 190 24.74 17.72 11.67
CA GLY A 190 23.53 18.43 12.09
C GLY A 190 22.97 17.89 13.40
N LEU A 191 22.95 16.57 13.62
CA LEU A 191 22.55 15.96 14.89
C LEU A 191 23.42 16.47 16.06
N VAL A 192 24.73 16.44 15.91
CA VAL A 192 25.66 16.93 16.95
C VAL A 192 25.54 18.43 17.15
N SER A 193 25.51 19.20 16.06
CA SER A 193 25.40 20.66 16.12
C SER A 193 24.10 21.11 16.77
N PHE A 194 22.98 20.48 16.43
CA PHE A 194 21.68 20.77 17.01
C PHE A 194 21.65 20.43 18.51
N ALA A 195 22.07 19.22 18.90
CA ALA A 195 22.05 18.80 20.30
C ALA A 195 22.87 19.72 21.22
N ILE A 196 23.98 20.28 20.70
CA ILE A 196 24.89 21.13 21.46
C ILE A 196 24.42 22.58 21.49
N ASN A 197 24.05 23.13 20.33
CA ASN A 197 23.88 24.57 20.14
C ASN A 197 22.41 25.04 20.13
N ALA A 198 21.44 24.14 19.96
CA ALA A 198 20.04 24.54 19.86
C ALA A 198 19.51 25.09 21.19
N PRO A 199 18.58 26.07 21.12
CA PRO A 199 17.80 26.51 22.27
C PRO A 199 17.09 25.34 22.97
N ARG A 200 16.98 25.43 24.30
CA ARG A 200 16.43 24.36 25.15
C ARG A 200 14.99 23.99 24.75
N ASP A 201 14.17 24.99 24.44
CA ASP A 201 12.79 24.85 24.01
C ASP A 201 12.66 24.08 22.68
N ARG A 202 13.57 24.29 21.72
CA ARG A 202 13.59 23.50 20.47
C ARG A 202 13.91 22.02 20.74
N ILE A 203 14.87 21.74 21.62
CA ILE A 203 15.22 20.37 21.99
C ILE A 203 14.03 19.72 22.72
N GLU A 204 13.48 20.38 23.73
CA GLU A 204 12.32 19.87 24.50
C GLU A 204 11.09 19.63 23.62
N HIS A 205 10.86 20.49 22.62
CA HIS A 205 9.79 20.31 21.64
C HIS A 205 9.97 19.01 20.84
N ILE A 206 11.14 18.78 20.21
CA ILE A 206 11.41 17.55 19.45
C ILE A 206 11.30 16.31 20.35
N LEU A 207 11.82 16.38 21.58
CA LEU A 207 11.72 15.29 22.55
C LEU A 207 10.27 14.97 22.93
N SER A 208 9.40 15.99 23.00
CA SER A 208 7.97 15.81 23.29
C SER A 208 7.21 15.14 22.14
N LEU A 209 7.56 15.46 20.89
CA LEU A 209 6.95 14.90 19.67
C LEU A 209 7.33 13.42 19.45
N ASN A 210 8.50 13.02 19.93
CA ASN A 210 9.04 11.67 19.79
C ASN A 210 8.76 10.79 21.03
N SER A 211 7.80 11.17 21.86
CA SER A 211 7.39 10.43 23.05
C SER A 211 6.29 9.41 22.70
N PRO A 212 6.42 8.11 23.04
CA PRO A 212 5.44 7.07 22.74
C PRO A 212 4.09 7.23 23.48
N VAL A 213 3.85 8.35 24.17
CA VAL A 213 2.70 8.60 25.05
C VAL A 213 1.51 9.25 24.31
N GLN A 214 1.68 9.76 23.09
CA GLN A 214 0.60 10.44 22.36
C GLN A 214 -0.01 9.54 21.27
N GLY A 215 -1.19 9.00 21.55
CA GLY A 215 -2.06 8.26 20.62
C GLY A 215 -2.69 9.13 19.54
N THR A 216 -1.89 9.92 18.83
CA THR A 216 -2.28 10.63 17.61
C THR A 216 -1.55 9.99 16.43
N LEU A 217 -2.22 9.87 15.27
CA LEU A 217 -1.65 9.38 14.02
C LEU A 217 -0.17 9.75 13.89
N ASN A 218 0.68 8.71 13.91
CA ASN A 218 2.13 8.77 14.07
C ASN A 218 2.78 9.41 12.82
N THR A 219 2.61 10.71 12.66
CA THR A 219 3.00 11.49 11.48
C THR A 219 4.38 12.13 11.62
N TYR A 220 4.98 12.07 12.81
CA TYR A 220 6.32 12.60 13.07
C TYR A 220 7.38 11.53 12.83
N GLY A 221 8.01 11.57 11.66
CA GLY A 221 9.03 10.63 11.24
C GLY A 221 10.43 11.24 11.14
N VAL A 222 11.35 10.48 10.53
CA VAL A 222 12.74 10.92 10.36
C VAL A 222 12.86 12.14 9.45
N PHE A 223 11.96 12.32 8.48
CA PHE A 223 12.04 13.45 7.55
C PHE A 223 11.59 14.76 8.19
N GLU A 224 10.60 14.69 9.08
CA GLU A 224 10.13 15.80 9.92
C GLU A 224 11.26 16.18 10.90
N LEU A 225 11.85 15.20 11.58
CA LEU A 225 13.04 15.40 12.42
C LEU A 225 14.16 16.12 11.66
N LEU A 226 14.54 15.64 10.48
CA LEU A 226 15.59 16.26 9.67
C LEU A 226 15.24 17.70 9.28
N THR A 227 13.96 17.99 9.01
CA THR A 227 13.50 19.35 8.71
C THR A 227 13.61 20.24 9.95
N ASP A 228 13.21 19.73 11.11
CA ASP A 228 13.18 20.45 12.38
C ASP A 228 14.58 20.69 12.98
N ILE A 229 15.61 19.97 12.54
CA ILE A 229 17.02 20.24 12.84
C ILE A 229 17.75 20.99 11.72
N ASP A 230 16.98 21.67 10.85
CA ASP A 230 17.48 22.54 9.78
C ASP A 230 18.23 21.80 8.65
N LEU A 231 17.88 20.53 8.39
CA LEU A 231 18.45 19.66 7.34
C LEU A 231 17.43 19.29 6.24
N SER A 232 16.59 20.24 5.80
CA SER A 232 15.54 19.99 4.80
C SER A 232 16.05 19.40 3.48
N ALA A 233 17.29 19.73 3.08
CA ALA A 233 17.92 19.16 1.89
C ALA A 233 18.21 17.65 2.05
N GLN A 234 18.68 17.23 3.23
CA GLN A 234 18.92 15.82 3.55
C GLN A 234 17.58 15.10 3.69
N ALA A 235 16.57 15.74 4.30
CA ALA A 235 15.21 15.21 4.38
C ALA A 235 14.67 14.90 2.97
N LYS A 236 14.81 15.83 2.02
CA LYS A 236 14.42 15.61 0.61
C LYS A 236 15.20 14.45 -0.02
N TYR A 237 16.52 14.43 0.13
CA TYR A 237 17.37 13.36 -0.39
C TYR A 237 16.95 11.97 0.12
N TYR A 238 16.78 11.80 1.43
CA TYR A 238 16.37 10.51 2.00
C TYR A 238 14.90 10.18 1.72
N ARG A 239 14.02 11.17 1.56
CA ARG A 239 12.62 10.97 1.16
C ARG A 239 12.51 10.39 -0.25
N GLU A 240 13.36 10.84 -1.18
CA GLU A 240 13.46 10.26 -2.54
C GLU A 240 14.00 8.83 -2.52
N LEU A 241 14.83 8.49 -1.53
CA LEU A 241 15.36 7.14 -1.38
C LEU A 241 14.37 6.17 -0.76
N GLY A 242 13.53 6.64 0.17
CA GLY A 242 12.71 5.80 1.04
C GLY A 242 13.54 5.20 2.19
N PRO A 243 12.88 4.70 3.25
CA PRO A 243 13.55 4.18 4.42
C PRO A 243 14.16 2.79 4.20
N HIS A 244 15.14 2.46 5.03
CA HIS A 244 15.88 1.19 5.03
C HIS A 244 16.53 0.79 3.70
N ARG A 245 16.87 1.75 2.85
CA ARG A 245 17.47 1.45 1.55
C ARG A 245 18.88 0.89 1.70
N PHE A 246 19.20 -0.10 0.88
CA PHE A 246 20.59 -0.52 0.64
C PHE A 246 21.41 0.65 0.08
N VAL A 247 22.73 0.62 0.27
CA VAL A 247 23.62 1.64 -0.33
C VAL A 247 23.40 1.72 -1.83
N PRO A 248 23.46 2.92 -2.44
CA PRO A 248 23.17 3.11 -3.87
C PRO A 248 23.87 2.08 -4.78
N ASP A 249 25.12 1.78 -4.46
CA ASP A 249 25.98 0.81 -5.15
C ASP A 249 25.41 -0.62 -5.18
N LEU A 250 24.73 -1.04 -4.09
CA LEU A 250 24.07 -2.35 -3.98
C LEU A 250 22.60 -2.30 -4.39
N ALA A 251 21.93 -1.17 -4.19
CA ALA A 251 20.52 -0.97 -4.51
C ALA A 251 20.24 -1.06 -6.03
N ALA A 252 21.25 -0.75 -6.86
CA ALA A 252 21.19 -0.95 -8.31
C ALA A 252 21.17 -2.43 -8.72
N GLN A 253 21.80 -3.31 -7.91
CA GLN A 253 21.92 -4.75 -8.17
C GLN A 253 20.80 -5.57 -7.50
N GLN A 254 20.08 -4.99 -6.54
CA GLN A 254 18.95 -5.69 -5.91
C GLN A 254 17.83 -5.90 -6.91
N PRO A 255 17.26 -7.11 -7.00
CA PRO A 255 16.02 -7.30 -7.73
C PRO A 255 14.93 -6.40 -7.17
N CYS A 256 14.16 -5.78 -8.06
CA CYS A 256 12.93 -5.10 -7.72
C CYS A 256 11.84 -6.18 -7.61
N PRO A 257 11.25 -6.41 -6.43
CA PRO A 257 10.09 -7.28 -6.37
C PRO A 257 8.96 -6.67 -7.23
N THR A 258 8.18 -7.53 -7.86
CA THR A 258 7.01 -7.15 -8.67
C THR A 258 5.94 -6.42 -7.87
N ILE A 259 5.84 -6.71 -6.57
CA ILE A 259 4.93 -6.11 -5.60
C ILE A 259 5.62 -5.89 -4.26
N ASP A 260 5.04 -5.02 -3.42
CA ASP A 260 5.51 -4.74 -2.07
C ASP A 260 4.45 -5.17 -1.05
N LEU A 261 4.71 -6.26 -0.34
CA LEU A 261 3.86 -6.78 0.73
C LEU A 261 4.52 -6.64 2.11
N GLU A 262 5.66 -5.95 2.20
CA GLU A 262 6.31 -5.73 3.48
C GLU A 262 5.50 -4.73 4.31
N GLU A 263 5.44 -5.01 5.61
CA GLU A 263 4.89 -4.06 6.58
C GLU A 263 5.93 -2.98 6.89
N HIS A 264 5.50 -1.73 6.75
CA HIS A 264 6.33 -0.55 6.84
C HIS A 264 5.64 0.44 7.79
N SER A 265 6.34 0.95 8.79
CA SER A 265 5.76 1.87 9.79
C SER A 265 5.31 3.21 9.21
N TRP A 266 5.87 3.62 8.08
CA TRP A 266 5.67 4.89 7.38
C TRP A 266 4.70 4.79 6.20
N LEU A 267 4.23 3.60 5.86
CA LEU A 267 3.33 3.36 4.72
C LEU A 267 2.06 2.70 5.24
N SER A 268 0.92 3.20 4.79
CA SER A 268 -0.39 2.61 5.12
C SER A 268 -0.37 1.09 4.91
N PRO A 269 -0.96 0.26 5.80
CA PRO A 269 -0.99 -1.19 5.62
C PRO A 269 -1.92 -1.63 4.47
N TYR A 270 -2.75 -0.72 3.94
CA TYR A 270 -3.70 -1.05 2.88
C TYR A 270 -3.03 -1.20 1.52
N THR A 271 -3.50 -2.19 0.78
CA THR A 271 -3.12 -2.46 -0.59
C THR A 271 -4.31 -2.23 -1.50
N PHE A 272 -4.06 -1.98 -2.78
CA PHE A 272 -5.14 -1.94 -3.75
C PHE A 272 -4.72 -2.51 -5.11
N GLY A 273 -5.71 -2.89 -5.91
CA GLY A 273 -5.56 -3.25 -7.31
C GLY A 273 -6.72 -2.68 -8.11
N VAL A 274 -6.52 -2.50 -9.42
CA VAL A 274 -7.55 -2.00 -10.34
C VAL A 274 -7.83 -3.02 -11.43
N GLU A 275 -9.09 -3.17 -11.79
CA GLU A 275 -9.53 -3.91 -12.99
C GLU A 275 -10.14 -2.89 -13.95
N LEU A 276 -9.63 -2.85 -15.18
CA LEU A 276 -10.09 -1.91 -16.21
C LEU A 276 -10.73 -2.71 -17.34
N GLU A 277 -12.03 -2.50 -17.55
CA GLU A 277 -12.77 -3.12 -18.64
C GLU A 277 -12.88 -2.14 -19.83
N PHE A 278 -12.60 -2.64 -21.02
CA PHE A 278 -12.69 -1.88 -22.27
C PHE A 278 -12.89 -2.81 -23.46
N LEU A 279 -13.25 -2.23 -24.61
CA LEU A 279 -13.44 -2.94 -25.86
C LEU A 279 -12.30 -2.62 -26.81
N LEU A 280 -11.91 -3.58 -27.65
CA LEU A 280 -11.00 -3.35 -28.77
C LEU A 280 -11.65 -3.80 -30.08
N PRO A 281 -11.51 -3.01 -31.15
CA PRO A 281 -11.92 -3.44 -32.47
C PRO A 281 -10.90 -4.43 -33.05
N TYR A 282 -11.37 -5.27 -33.97
CA TYR A 282 -10.51 -6.10 -34.82
C TYR A 282 -10.99 -6.05 -36.26
N ALA A 283 -10.05 -6.26 -37.18
CA ALA A 283 -10.12 -6.14 -38.63
C ALA A 283 -10.67 -4.77 -39.11
N LEU A 284 -9.89 -4.06 -39.93
CA LEU A 284 -10.29 -2.77 -40.50
C LEU A 284 -10.85 -2.98 -41.91
N GLU A 285 -11.92 -2.26 -42.26
CA GLU A 285 -12.33 -2.12 -43.67
C GLU A 285 -11.67 -0.91 -44.31
N VAL A 286 -11.52 0.19 -43.57
CA VAL A 286 -10.86 1.41 -44.04
C VAL A 286 -9.93 1.95 -42.95
N PRO A 287 -8.61 2.05 -43.19
CA PRO A 287 -7.75 2.78 -42.29
C PRO A 287 -8.19 4.25 -42.30
N ASP A 288 -8.58 4.80 -41.16
CA ASP A 288 -8.20 6.20 -40.93
C ASP A 288 -6.67 6.22 -41.01
N ARG A 289 -6.15 6.60 -42.19
CA ARG A 289 -4.71 6.59 -42.47
C ARG A 289 -3.91 7.45 -41.48
N ARG A 290 -4.59 8.29 -40.70
CA ARG A 290 -4.00 9.16 -39.69
C ARG A 290 -3.92 8.51 -38.30
N ASP A 291 -4.75 7.51 -38.02
CA ASP A 291 -4.70 6.75 -36.78
C ASP A 291 -3.85 5.49 -36.99
N ASN A 292 -2.65 5.49 -36.40
CA ASN A 292 -1.68 4.40 -36.50
C ASN A 292 -1.77 3.39 -35.34
N ARG A 293 -2.79 3.51 -34.48
CA ARG A 293 -2.99 2.60 -33.34
C ARG A 293 -3.34 1.19 -33.82
N TRP A 294 -2.77 0.21 -33.13
CA TRP A 294 -2.83 -1.20 -33.46
C TRP A 294 -4.26 -1.74 -33.46
N THR A 295 -4.50 -2.69 -34.38
CA THR A 295 -5.74 -3.48 -34.49
C THR A 295 -5.38 -4.90 -34.94
N TYR A 296 -5.97 -5.91 -34.33
CA TYR A 296 -5.80 -7.29 -34.78
C TYR A 296 -6.45 -7.50 -36.15
N THR A 297 -5.80 -8.21 -37.07
CA THR A 297 -6.41 -8.61 -38.35
C THR A 297 -6.64 -10.12 -38.33
N LEU A 298 -7.91 -10.53 -38.38
CA LEU A 298 -8.29 -11.93 -38.35
C LEU A 298 -7.91 -12.61 -39.68
N PRO A 299 -7.15 -13.72 -39.67
CA PRO A 299 -6.86 -14.49 -40.87
C PRO A 299 -8.13 -15.02 -41.56
N SER A 300 -8.19 -14.95 -42.89
CA SER A 300 -9.36 -15.33 -43.68
C SER A 300 -9.70 -16.83 -43.61
N ASP A 301 -8.75 -17.66 -43.22
CA ASP A 301 -8.87 -19.11 -43.03
C ASP A 301 -9.24 -19.51 -41.59
N THR A 302 -9.46 -18.54 -40.70
CA THR A 302 -9.88 -18.84 -39.32
C THR A 302 -11.23 -19.55 -39.31
N ASN A 303 -11.27 -20.73 -38.71
CA ASN A 303 -12.50 -21.49 -38.55
C ASN A 303 -13.52 -20.70 -37.71
N SER A 304 -14.76 -20.58 -38.22
CA SER A 304 -15.85 -19.81 -37.60
C SER A 304 -16.12 -20.17 -36.15
N ALA A 305 -15.92 -21.44 -35.78
CA ALA A 305 -16.08 -21.91 -34.40
C ALA A 305 -15.06 -21.33 -33.41
N PHE A 306 -13.89 -20.87 -33.89
CA PHE A 306 -12.76 -20.42 -33.07
C PHE A 306 -12.43 -18.93 -33.24
N ILE A 307 -13.24 -18.16 -33.99
CA ILE A 307 -12.99 -16.74 -34.24
C ILE A 307 -12.79 -15.99 -32.92
N SER A 308 -13.71 -16.17 -31.96
CA SER A 308 -13.64 -15.46 -30.69
C SER A 308 -12.41 -15.79 -29.86
N SER A 309 -12.05 -17.07 -29.75
CA SER A 309 -10.89 -17.47 -28.95
C SER A 309 -9.61 -16.97 -29.60
N THR A 310 -9.54 -17.02 -30.94
CA THR A 310 -8.39 -16.54 -31.71
C THR A 310 -8.17 -15.04 -31.52
N ILE A 311 -9.23 -14.23 -31.64
CA ILE A 311 -9.17 -12.77 -31.41
C ILE A 311 -8.67 -12.48 -29.99
N TYR A 312 -9.22 -13.19 -29.02
CA TYR A 312 -8.85 -13.03 -27.62
C TYR A 312 -7.37 -13.35 -27.41
N GLU A 313 -6.92 -14.55 -27.80
CA GLU A 313 -5.55 -15.02 -27.57
C GLU A 313 -4.52 -14.06 -28.16
N HIS A 314 -4.69 -13.67 -29.43
CA HIS A 314 -3.73 -12.81 -30.11
C HIS A 314 -3.74 -11.37 -29.57
N THR A 315 -4.92 -10.86 -29.19
CA THR A 315 -5.02 -9.53 -28.60
C THR A 315 -4.45 -9.50 -27.19
N ALA A 316 -4.72 -10.52 -26.38
CA ALA A 316 -4.17 -10.63 -25.03
C ALA A 316 -2.64 -10.77 -25.05
N GLU A 317 -2.10 -11.57 -25.97
CA GLU A 317 -0.65 -11.70 -26.18
C GLU A 317 -0.02 -10.37 -26.63
N HIS A 318 -0.66 -9.66 -27.56
CA HIS A 318 -0.19 -8.34 -27.99
C HIS A 318 -0.16 -7.34 -26.82
N LEU A 319 -1.25 -7.24 -26.05
CA LEU A 319 -1.33 -6.36 -24.88
C LEU A 319 -0.27 -6.71 -23.83
N ALA A 320 -0.11 -7.99 -23.51
CA ALA A 320 0.91 -8.42 -22.54
C ALA A 320 2.34 -8.12 -23.03
N SER A 321 2.64 -8.40 -24.30
CA SER A 321 3.94 -8.10 -24.92
C SER A 321 4.23 -6.59 -24.94
N LEU A 322 3.23 -5.79 -25.31
CA LEU A 322 3.30 -4.33 -25.33
C LEU A 322 3.66 -3.80 -23.95
N LEU A 323 2.95 -4.23 -22.90
CA LEU A 323 3.21 -3.80 -21.53
C LEU A 323 4.59 -4.25 -21.03
N ASN A 324 4.99 -5.50 -21.29
CA ASN A 324 6.32 -6.00 -20.94
C ASN A 324 7.43 -5.16 -21.59
N SER A 325 7.27 -4.79 -22.88
CA SER A 325 8.24 -3.96 -23.61
C SER A 325 8.40 -2.54 -23.06
N LYS A 326 7.38 -2.06 -22.33
CA LYS A 326 7.37 -0.74 -21.66
C LYS A 326 7.74 -0.84 -20.18
N GLY A 327 8.16 -2.02 -19.70
CA GLY A 327 8.58 -2.22 -18.33
C GLY A 327 7.43 -2.49 -17.35
N HIS A 328 6.26 -2.94 -17.82
CA HIS A 328 5.19 -3.41 -16.94
C HIS A 328 5.07 -4.92 -17.05
N PHE A 329 5.40 -5.64 -15.99
CA PHE A 329 5.29 -7.10 -15.98
C PHE A 329 3.85 -7.53 -16.20
N SER A 330 3.62 -8.24 -17.32
CA SER A 330 2.30 -8.58 -17.82
C SER A 330 2.25 -9.97 -18.42
N ALA A 331 1.07 -10.58 -18.38
CA ALA A 331 0.82 -11.92 -18.89
C ALA A 331 -0.64 -12.10 -19.33
N THR A 332 -0.93 -13.13 -20.11
CA THR A 332 -2.33 -13.50 -20.38
C THR A 332 -2.88 -14.32 -19.22
N TYR A 333 -4.21 -14.34 -19.06
CA TYR A 333 -4.87 -15.20 -18.08
C TYR A 333 -4.48 -16.69 -18.24
N ASN A 334 -4.31 -17.14 -19.49
CA ASN A 334 -3.89 -18.51 -19.77
C ASN A 334 -2.48 -18.79 -19.26
N THR A 335 -1.53 -17.88 -19.47
CA THR A 335 -0.17 -17.97 -18.92
C THR A 335 -0.20 -18.01 -17.39
N VAL A 336 -1.00 -17.13 -16.76
CA VAL A 336 -1.14 -17.08 -15.30
C VAL A 336 -1.72 -18.38 -14.74
N LYS A 337 -2.76 -18.92 -15.39
CA LYS A 337 -3.38 -20.19 -15.01
C LYS A 337 -2.40 -21.37 -15.10
N GLN A 338 -1.63 -21.45 -16.18
CA GLN A 338 -0.62 -22.51 -16.36
C GLN A 338 0.50 -22.46 -15.29
N CYS A 339 0.87 -21.26 -14.85
CA CYS A 339 1.88 -21.08 -13.79
C CYS A 339 1.37 -21.43 -12.39
N ARG A 340 0.05 -21.57 -12.19
CA ARG A 340 -0.51 -22.06 -10.92
C ARG A 340 -0.17 -23.54 -10.68
N ASP A 341 0.04 -24.30 -11.74
CA ASP A 341 0.15 -25.76 -11.71
C ASP A 341 1.59 -26.29 -11.88
N ASN A 342 2.56 -25.44 -12.28
CA ASN A 342 3.97 -25.81 -12.52
C ASN A 342 4.96 -24.75 -12.01
N PRO A 343 6.22 -25.10 -11.66
CA PRO A 343 7.18 -24.15 -11.11
C PRO A 343 7.41 -22.94 -12.05
N PRO A 344 7.35 -21.71 -11.51
CA PRO A 344 6.90 -20.52 -12.26
C PRO A 344 7.91 -19.87 -13.19
N TYR A 345 9.17 -20.32 -13.22
CA TYR A 345 10.23 -19.54 -13.84
C TYR A 345 10.28 -19.65 -15.37
N THR A 346 9.90 -20.77 -15.97
CA THR A 346 10.08 -20.98 -17.42
C THR A 346 9.10 -20.15 -18.26
N HIS A 347 7.85 -20.02 -17.84
CA HIS A 347 6.81 -19.32 -18.61
C HIS A 347 6.93 -17.80 -18.56
N TYR A 348 7.51 -17.25 -17.48
CA TYR A 348 7.72 -15.80 -17.34
C TYR A 348 9.12 -15.33 -17.68
N ALA A 349 10.09 -16.22 -17.93
CA ALA A 349 11.48 -15.85 -18.13
C ALA A 349 11.67 -14.77 -19.21
N SER A 350 11.02 -14.92 -20.37
CA SER A 350 11.07 -13.93 -21.45
C SER A 350 10.40 -12.61 -21.08
N HIS A 351 9.29 -12.65 -20.35
CA HIS A 351 8.56 -11.47 -19.89
C HIS A 351 9.39 -10.69 -18.86
N LEU A 352 9.92 -11.37 -17.85
CA LEU A 352 10.77 -10.78 -16.81
C LEU A 352 12.08 -10.22 -17.40
N ALA A 353 12.67 -10.89 -18.39
CA ALA A 353 13.83 -10.38 -19.11
C ALA A 353 13.52 -9.08 -19.87
N ALA A 354 12.40 -9.04 -20.59
CA ALA A 354 11.97 -7.83 -21.31
C ALA A 354 11.71 -6.66 -20.36
N VAL A 355 11.00 -6.92 -19.25
CA VAL A 355 10.73 -5.91 -18.22
C VAL A 355 12.02 -5.43 -17.57
N SER A 356 12.93 -6.35 -17.24
CA SER A 356 14.21 -6.00 -16.60
C SER A 356 15.07 -5.14 -17.52
N ALA A 357 15.08 -5.44 -18.82
CA ALA A 357 15.75 -4.63 -19.83
C ALA A 357 15.12 -3.23 -19.95
N ALA A 358 13.79 -3.14 -19.98
CA ALA A 358 13.08 -1.87 -20.08
C ALA A 358 13.24 -0.99 -18.83
N ARG A 359 13.28 -1.60 -17.62
CA ARG A 359 13.49 -0.89 -16.35
C ARG A 359 14.95 -0.60 -16.04
N GLY A 360 15.89 -1.23 -16.76
CA GLY A 360 17.32 -1.18 -16.43
C GLY A 360 17.66 -1.81 -15.07
N LYS A 361 16.78 -2.67 -14.55
CA LYS A 361 16.90 -3.30 -13.23
C LYS A 361 16.19 -4.65 -13.22
N THR A 362 16.81 -5.66 -12.61
CA THR A 362 16.21 -7.01 -12.47
C THR A 362 14.87 -6.94 -11.75
N VAL A 363 13.86 -7.63 -12.27
CA VAL A 363 12.54 -7.77 -11.64
C VAL A 363 12.31 -9.22 -11.23
N ASP A 364 11.92 -9.42 -9.97
CA ASP A 364 11.70 -10.74 -9.40
C ASP A 364 10.28 -10.91 -8.86
N ILE A 365 9.76 -12.12 -8.99
CA ILE A 365 8.47 -12.53 -8.46
C ILE A 365 8.60 -12.81 -6.96
N VAL A 366 7.69 -12.24 -6.16
CA VAL A 366 7.59 -12.49 -4.72
C VAL A 366 7.13 -13.94 -4.47
N PRO A 367 7.92 -14.76 -3.75
CA PRO A 367 7.53 -16.14 -3.43
C PRO A 367 6.30 -16.20 -2.50
N GLY A 368 5.49 -17.24 -2.64
CA GLY A 368 4.34 -17.48 -1.76
C GLY A 368 3.09 -16.65 -2.07
N THR A 369 3.19 -15.65 -2.95
CA THR A 369 2.03 -14.89 -3.44
C THR A 369 1.60 -15.39 -4.82
N SER A 370 0.30 -15.49 -5.07
CA SER A 370 -0.21 -15.89 -6.40
C SER A 370 0.29 -14.94 -7.49
N HIS A 371 0.77 -15.51 -8.59
CA HIS A 371 1.31 -14.77 -9.75
C HIS A 371 0.30 -13.79 -10.37
N MET A 372 -1.01 -14.10 -10.26
CA MET A 372 -2.08 -13.24 -10.78
C MET A 372 -2.11 -11.86 -10.09
N TYR A 373 -1.61 -11.78 -8.86
CA TYR A 373 -1.56 -10.55 -8.08
C TYR A 373 -0.23 -9.79 -8.25
N GLN A 374 0.67 -10.31 -9.08
CA GLN A 374 2.04 -9.80 -9.25
C GLN A 374 2.30 -9.22 -10.64
N CYS A 375 1.34 -9.34 -11.56
CA CYS A 375 1.46 -8.85 -12.93
C CYS A 375 0.17 -8.19 -13.39
N TRP A 376 0.30 -7.36 -14.42
CA TRP A 376 -0.84 -6.92 -15.21
C TRP A 376 -1.33 -8.09 -16.04
N HIS A 377 -2.45 -8.70 -15.68
CA HIS A 377 -2.96 -9.84 -16.44
C HIS A 377 -4.16 -9.46 -17.30
N VAL A 378 -4.16 -9.94 -18.53
CA VAL A 378 -5.22 -9.70 -19.51
C VAL A 378 -6.16 -10.90 -19.53
N SER A 379 -7.44 -10.67 -19.30
CA SER A 379 -8.51 -11.67 -19.23
C SER A 379 -9.63 -11.35 -20.23
N GLN A 380 -10.40 -12.38 -20.56
CA GLN A 380 -11.67 -12.22 -21.24
C GLN A 380 -12.78 -12.12 -20.19
N ASP A 381 -13.64 -11.12 -20.32
CA ASP A 381 -14.83 -10.98 -19.47
C ASP A 381 -16.10 -11.21 -20.31
N SER A 382 -16.91 -12.19 -19.91
CA SER A 382 -18.13 -12.59 -20.62
C SER A 382 -19.29 -11.61 -20.48
N SER A 383 -19.22 -10.68 -19.52
CA SER A 383 -20.24 -9.66 -19.28
C SER A 383 -20.12 -8.46 -20.22
N LEU A 384 -18.96 -8.31 -20.88
CA LEU A 384 -18.65 -7.24 -21.81
C LEU A 384 -19.27 -7.46 -23.20
N THR A 385 -19.52 -6.34 -23.89
CA THR A 385 -19.99 -6.36 -25.27
C THR A 385 -19.01 -7.06 -26.19
N LYS A 386 -19.54 -7.94 -27.04
CA LYS A 386 -18.82 -8.65 -28.08
C LYS A 386 -19.71 -8.75 -29.31
N HIS A 387 -19.15 -8.40 -30.46
CA HIS A 387 -19.83 -8.50 -31.74
C HIS A 387 -18.89 -9.00 -32.83
N LEU A 388 -19.34 -10.02 -33.57
CA LEU A 388 -18.65 -10.53 -34.75
C LEU A 388 -19.33 -9.97 -35.99
N GLY A 389 -18.63 -9.13 -36.75
CA GLY A 389 -19.14 -8.48 -37.95
C GLY A 389 -18.89 -6.98 -38.00
N PRO A 390 -19.08 -6.35 -39.18
CA PRO A 390 -18.75 -4.96 -39.38
C PRO A 390 -19.52 -4.01 -38.47
N ILE A 391 -18.81 -3.11 -37.80
CA ILE A 391 -19.41 -2.07 -36.96
C ILE A 391 -18.51 -0.85 -36.85
N LEU A 392 -19.09 0.35 -36.84
CA LEU A 392 -18.35 1.63 -36.63
C LEU A 392 -17.12 1.80 -37.56
N GLY A 393 -17.16 1.24 -38.78
CA GLY A 393 -16.05 1.28 -39.74
C GLY A 393 -14.96 0.21 -39.55
N TYR A 394 -15.16 -0.74 -38.64
CA TYR A 394 -14.29 -1.90 -38.40
C TYR A 394 -14.96 -3.15 -38.97
N SER A 395 -14.33 -3.83 -39.93
CA SER A 395 -14.92 -4.97 -40.64
C SER A 395 -15.01 -6.25 -39.81
N GLY A 396 -14.14 -6.41 -38.81
CA GLY A 396 -14.15 -7.59 -37.95
C GLY A 396 -15.14 -7.48 -36.82
N GLY A 397 -15.27 -6.31 -36.20
CA GLY A 397 -16.18 -6.07 -35.08
C GLY A 397 -15.44 -5.62 -33.83
N ILE A 398 -15.98 -5.96 -32.66
CA ILE A 398 -15.46 -5.55 -31.35
C ILE A 398 -15.45 -6.70 -30.35
N SER A 399 -14.47 -6.73 -29.46
CA SER A 399 -14.38 -7.68 -28.35
C SER A 399 -14.01 -6.98 -27.05
N GLY A 400 -14.62 -7.41 -25.94
CA GLY A 400 -14.32 -6.92 -24.59
C GLY A 400 -13.10 -7.60 -23.96
N PHE A 401 -12.37 -6.83 -23.18
CA PHE A 401 -11.18 -7.23 -22.44
C PHE A 401 -11.20 -6.60 -21.05
N GLU A 402 -10.68 -7.33 -20.08
CA GLU A 402 -10.35 -6.83 -18.75
C GLU A 402 -8.83 -6.89 -18.58
N ILE A 403 -8.26 -5.85 -17.99
CA ILE A 403 -6.88 -5.88 -17.51
C ILE A 403 -6.84 -5.57 -16.03
N SER A 404 -6.20 -6.46 -15.28
CA SER A 404 -6.16 -6.42 -13.82
C SER A 404 -4.73 -6.17 -13.36
N SER A 405 -4.55 -5.19 -12.49
CA SER A 405 -3.25 -4.73 -12.05
C SER A 405 -2.58 -5.70 -11.05
N PRO A 406 -1.25 -5.61 -10.86
CA PRO A 406 -0.63 -6.18 -9.67
C PRO A 406 -1.12 -5.46 -8.40
N ILE A 407 -0.75 -6.00 -7.24
CA ILE A 407 -0.97 -5.36 -5.94
C ILE A 407 -0.13 -4.08 -5.84
N PHE A 408 -0.79 -2.97 -5.56
CA PHE A 408 -0.20 -1.67 -5.32
C PHE A 408 -0.31 -1.25 -3.86
N ARG A 409 0.59 -0.35 -3.46
CA ARG A 409 0.56 0.39 -2.19
C ARG A 409 0.18 1.84 -2.46
N ASP A 410 -0.32 2.54 -1.45
CA ASP A 410 -0.64 3.97 -1.55
C ASP A 410 0.63 4.83 -1.57
N ARG A 411 1.32 4.81 -2.71
CA ARG A 411 2.52 5.61 -2.99
C ARG A 411 2.51 6.08 -4.44
N ALA A 412 3.08 7.26 -4.67
CA ALA A 412 3.09 7.90 -5.99
C ALA A 412 3.66 6.99 -7.10
N SER A 413 4.68 6.18 -6.81
CA SER A 413 5.27 5.27 -7.80
C SER A 413 4.32 4.20 -8.30
N ASP A 414 3.46 3.66 -7.42
CA ASP A 414 2.54 2.58 -7.77
C ASP A 414 1.34 3.15 -8.53
N CYS A 415 0.85 4.31 -8.10
CA CYS A 415 -0.21 4.99 -8.85
C CYS A 415 0.26 5.42 -10.25
N ARG A 416 1.51 5.88 -10.41
CA ARG A 416 2.10 6.21 -11.73
C ARG A 416 2.09 5.02 -12.69
N GLN A 417 2.29 3.80 -12.20
CA GLN A 417 2.23 2.61 -13.05
C GLN A 417 0.86 2.43 -13.72
N ILE A 418 -0.24 2.77 -13.02
CA ILE A 418 -1.59 2.72 -13.61
C ILE A 418 -1.70 3.72 -14.77
N LEU A 419 -1.15 4.93 -14.58
CA LEU A 419 -1.19 5.99 -15.59
C LEU A 419 -0.37 5.64 -16.82
N ASP A 420 0.81 5.06 -16.61
CA ASP A 420 1.69 4.63 -17.69
C ASP A 420 0.96 3.57 -18.52
N VAL A 421 0.32 2.59 -17.87
CA VAL A 421 -0.51 1.59 -18.56
C VAL A 421 -1.67 2.21 -19.31
N LEU A 422 -2.44 3.13 -18.70
CA LEU A 422 -3.52 3.84 -19.39
C LEU A 422 -3.02 4.62 -20.62
N SER A 423 -1.85 5.25 -20.49
CA SER A 423 -1.21 6.02 -21.57
C SER A 423 -0.78 5.11 -22.70
N ILE A 424 -0.17 3.96 -22.39
CA ILE A 424 0.21 2.94 -23.37
C ILE A 424 -1.03 2.43 -24.10
N LEU A 425 -2.09 2.05 -23.37
CA LEU A 425 -3.33 1.54 -23.96
C LEU A 425 -3.96 2.56 -24.92
N ARG A 426 -4.08 3.83 -24.52
CA ARG A 426 -4.69 4.88 -25.37
C ARG A 426 -3.81 5.33 -26.52
N ALA A 427 -2.49 5.24 -26.39
CA ALA A 427 -1.54 5.66 -27.40
C ALA A 427 -1.29 4.61 -28.48
N GLU A 428 -1.32 3.33 -28.12
CA GLU A 428 -0.88 2.21 -28.96
C GLU A 428 -2.06 1.33 -29.44
N THR A 429 -3.20 1.36 -28.76
CA THR A 429 -4.40 0.60 -29.14
C THR A 429 -5.63 1.48 -29.32
N ARG A 430 -6.75 0.94 -29.79
CA ARG A 430 -8.00 1.68 -30.04
C ARG A 430 -9.08 1.34 -29.00
N PRO A 431 -8.89 1.67 -27.71
CA PRO A 431 -9.87 1.30 -26.70
C PRO A 431 -11.20 2.02 -26.95
N MET A 432 -12.28 1.28 -26.77
CA MET A 432 -13.65 1.79 -26.78
C MET A 432 -14.34 1.43 -25.48
N GLN A 433 -15.42 2.13 -25.15
CA GLN A 433 -16.20 1.87 -23.95
C GLN A 433 -17.69 1.95 -24.26
N ASP A 434 -18.48 1.20 -23.50
CA ASP A 434 -19.94 1.28 -23.48
C ASP A 434 -20.47 1.03 -22.06
N GLY A 435 -21.79 0.93 -21.91
CA GLY A 435 -22.41 0.68 -20.61
C GLY A 435 -22.12 -0.69 -19.96
N THR A 436 -21.47 -1.62 -20.68
CA THR A 436 -21.02 -2.91 -20.11
C THR A 436 -19.73 -2.77 -19.34
N CYS A 437 -18.84 -1.86 -19.77
CA CYS A 437 -17.55 -1.65 -19.16
C CYS A 437 -17.67 -1.05 -17.75
N GLY A 438 -16.85 -1.53 -16.82
CA GLY A 438 -16.65 -1.10 -15.45
C GLY A 438 -15.19 -0.80 -15.14
N ALA A 439 -14.97 -0.08 -14.04
CA ALA A 439 -13.66 0.07 -13.44
C ALA A 439 -13.75 -0.36 -11.98
N HIS A 440 -13.08 -1.47 -11.64
CA HIS A 440 -13.15 -2.04 -10.31
C HIS A 440 -11.92 -1.66 -9.50
N VAL A 441 -12.12 -1.52 -8.19
CA VAL A 441 -11.02 -1.36 -7.23
C VAL A 441 -11.13 -2.44 -6.18
N HIS A 442 -10.06 -3.20 -6.01
CA HIS A 442 -9.89 -4.16 -4.94
C HIS A 442 -9.05 -3.52 -3.85
N VAL A 443 -9.56 -3.45 -2.63
CA VAL A 443 -8.81 -2.92 -1.47
C VAL A 443 -8.54 -4.06 -0.50
N GLY A 444 -7.27 -4.36 -0.29
CA GLY A 444 -6.78 -5.36 0.66
C GLY A 444 -5.92 -4.72 1.73
N SER A 445 -5.20 -5.55 2.47
CA SER A 445 -4.28 -5.12 3.51
C SER A 445 -3.16 -6.15 3.66
N VAL A 446 -1.95 -5.71 4.02
CA VAL A 446 -0.85 -6.61 4.42
C VAL A 446 -1.12 -7.27 5.78
N ARG A 447 -2.10 -6.73 6.52
CA ARG A 447 -2.65 -7.30 7.77
C ARG A 447 -4.02 -7.96 7.48
N PRO A 448 -4.34 -9.11 8.10
CA PRO A 448 -5.68 -9.69 8.02
C PRO A 448 -6.76 -8.74 8.55
N PHE A 449 -7.97 -8.85 8.00
CA PHE A 449 -9.15 -8.19 8.52
C PHE A 449 -9.73 -8.98 9.71
N THR A 450 -10.38 -8.27 10.64
CA THR A 450 -11.23 -8.89 11.67
C THR A 450 -12.70 -8.80 11.25
N LEU A 451 -13.55 -9.68 11.78
CA LEU A 451 -14.99 -9.61 11.51
C LEU A 451 -15.59 -8.26 11.97
N ILE A 452 -15.14 -7.73 13.10
CA ILE A 452 -15.55 -6.40 13.60
C ILE A 452 -15.18 -5.30 12.59
N ALA A 453 -13.97 -5.36 12.03
CA ALA A 453 -13.55 -4.41 11.01
C ALA A 453 -14.45 -4.47 9.76
N LEU A 454 -14.83 -5.69 9.32
CA LEU A 454 -15.75 -5.86 8.20
C LEU A 454 -17.18 -5.39 8.53
N LYS A 455 -17.66 -5.57 9.76
CA LYS A 455 -18.96 -5.04 10.23
C LYS A 455 -18.97 -3.50 10.22
N LYS A 456 -17.91 -2.87 10.76
CA LYS A 456 -17.71 -1.40 10.67
C LYS A 456 -17.73 -0.94 9.22
N LEU A 457 -16.98 -1.60 8.35
CA LEU A 457 -16.94 -1.27 6.93
C LEU A 457 -18.29 -1.46 6.25
N ALA A 458 -19.01 -2.56 6.53
CA ALA A 458 -20.35 -2.78 6.02
C ALA A 458 -21.32 -1.65 6.44
N CYS A 459 -21.30 -1.22 7.70
CA CYS A 459 -22.13 -0.11 8.19
C CYS A 459 -21.76 1.23 7.54
N LEU A 460 -20.48 1.58 7.49
CA LEU A 460 -20.01 2.81 6.84
C LEU A 460 -20.45 2.82 5.38
N ALA A 461 -20.15 1.72 4.68
CA ALA A 461 -20.41 1.58 3.28
C ALA A 461 -21.93 1.55 3.00
N TRP A 462 -22.77 1.02 3.90
CA TRP A 462 -24.24 1.14 3.85
C TRP A 462 -24.73 2.59 3.94
N VAL A 463 -24.10 3.42 4.78
CA VAL A 463 -24.47 4.83 4.94
C VAL A 463 -24.03 5.69 3.76
N VAL A 464 -22.85 5.42 3.20
CA VAL A 464 -22.31 6.24 2.11
C VAL A 464 -22.74 5.78 0.72
N ASP A 465 -23.33 4.59 0.58
CA ASP A 465 -23.83 4.03 -0.68
C ASP A 465 -24.69 5.01 -1.51
N PRO A 466 -25.65 5.77 -0.91
CA PRO A 466 -26.42 6.77 -1.67
C PRO A 466 -25.58 7.97 -2.13
N ILE A 467 -24.50 8.29 -1.43
CA ILE A 467 -23.56 9.36 -1.83
C ILE A 467 -22.71 8.87 -2.98
N LEU A 468 -22.12 7.67 -2.86
CA LEU A 468 -21.30 7.04 -3.90
C LEU A 468 -22.08 6.87 -5.21
N SER A 469 -23.36 6.49 -5.10
CA SER A 469 -24.27 6.36 -6.26
C SER A 469 -24.45 7.67 -7.05
N THR A 470 -24.18 8.84 -6.44
CA THR A 470 -24.21 10.12 -7.16
C THR A 470 -22.90 10.45 -7.88
N LEU A 471 -21.80 9.80 -7.51
CA LEU A 471 -20.47 10.03 -8.08
C LEU A 471 -20.23 9.19 -9.35
N VAL A 472 -20.98 8.11 -9.52
CA VAL A 472 -20.87 7.19 -10.66
C VAL A 472 -21.98 7.42 -11.67
N HIS A 473 -21.74 6.98 -12.92
CA HIS A 473 -22.71 7.11 -13.99
C HIS A 473 -24.02 6.38 -13.65
N PRO A 474 -25.21 7.01 -13.81
CA PRO A 474 -26.48 6.43 -13.36
C PRO A 474 -26.83 5.07 -13.95
N VAL A 475 -26.32 4.74 -15.15
CA VAL A 475 -26.52 3.42 -15.79
C VAL A 475 -26.00 2.27 -14.91
N ARG A 476 -24.93 2.50 -14.14
CA ARG A 476 -24.31 1.48 -13.28
C ARG A 476 -25.25 1.04 -12.17
N GLY A 477 -26.06 1.95 -11.65
CA GLY A 477 -27.07 1.63 -10.64
C GLY A 477 -28.18 0.70 -11.16
N ALA A 478 -28.42 0.66 -12.47
CA ALA A 478 -29.36 -0.25 -13.11
C ALA A 478 -28.73 -1.61 -13.49
N VAL A 479 -27.39 -1.67 -13.59
CA VAL A 479 -26.66 -2.90 -13.88
C VAL A 479 -26.58 -3.78 -12.64
N HIS A 480 -27.02 -5.03 -12.77
CA HIS A 480 -27.08 -5.99 -11.66
C HIS A 480 -25.76 -6.22 -10.93
N HIS A 481 -24.64 -6.27 -11.65
CA HIS A 481 -23.30 -6.49 -11.08
C HIS A 481 -22.67 -5.24 -10.41
N ALA A 482 -23.40 -4.12 -10.38
CA ALA A 482 -22.97 -2.84 -9.80
C ALA A 482 -24.10 -2.16 -9.01
N ALA A 483 -25.18 -2.89 -8.69
CA ALA A 483 -26.36 -2.31 -8.05
C ALA A 483 -26.03 -1.71 -6.67
N PRO A 484 -26.63 -0.56 -6.29
CA PRO A 484 -26.45 0.04 -4.98
C PRO A 484 -26.94 -0.92 -3.90
N ARG A 485 -26.18 -1.09 -2.81
CA ARG A 485 -26.54 -2.06 -1.76
C ARG A 485 -27.81 -1.70 -1.02
N ARG A 486 -28.10 -0.41 -0.86
CA ARG A 486 -29.32 0.06 -0.17
C ARG A 486 -30.61 -0.33 -0.89
N THR A 487 -30.53 -0.68 -2.17
CA THR A 487 -31.70 -1.03 -2.98
C THR A 487 -31.61 -2.40 -3.63
N GLY A 488 -30.39 -2.95 -3.77
CA GLY A 488 -30.12 -4.17 -4.53
C GLY A 488 -29.61 -5.36 -3.72
N SER A 489 -29.40 -5.23 -2.40
CA SER A 489 -28.88 -6.34 -1.58
C SER A 489 -29.98 -7.18 -0.91
N ASN A 490 -29.64 -8.40 -0.47
CA ASN A 490 -30.54 -9.27 0.30
C ASN A 490 -31.06 -8.58 1.58
N LEU A 491 -30.19 -7.82 2.25
CA LEU A 491 -30.56 -7.03 3.42
C LEU A 491 -31.59 -5.95 3.07
N ALA A 492 -31.43 -5.26 1.95
CA ALA A 492 -32.38 -4.25 1.48
C ALA A 492 -33.73 -4.87 1.09
N ALA A 493 -33.71 -6.04 0.44
CA ALA A 493 -34.91 -6.73 -0.03
C ALA A 493 -35.69 -7.43 1.10
N SER A 494 -35.08 -7.67 2.26
CA SER A 494 -35.73 -8.40 3.35
C SER A 494 -36.90 -7.60 3.95
N THR A 495 -38.07 -8.24 4.01
CA THR A 495 -39.30 -7.69 4.60
C THR A 495 -39.42 -7.93 6.11
N SER A 496 -38.65 -8.86 6.65
CA SER A 496 -38.59 -9.19 8.07
C SER A 496 -37.15 -9.14 8.55
N LEU A 497 -36.82 -8.14 9.37
CA LEU A 497 -35.51 -7.98 9.99
C LEU A 497 -35.62 -8.17 11.49
N ARG A 498 -34.50 -8.56 12.10
CA ARG A 498 -34.41 -8.65 13.55
C ARG A 498 -34.52 -7.24 14.14
N SER A 499 -35.56 -7.01 14.94
CA SER A 499 -35.81 -5.72 15.60
C SER A 499 -34.71 -5.42 16.63
N TYR A 500 -34.16 -4.19 16.57
CA TYR A 500 -33.25 -3.70 17.61
C TYR A 500 -33.97 -3.53 18.96
N GLU A 501 -35.24 -3.10 18.95
CA GLU A 501 -36.02 -2.91 20.18
C GLU A 501 -36.26 -4.25 20.89
N ASP A 502 -36.62 -5.29 20.14
CA ASP A 502 -36.80 -6.64 20.68
C ASP A 502 -35.48 -7.19 21.22
N LEU A 503 -34.35 -6.87 20.58
CA LEU A 503 -33.01 -7.25 21.05
C LEU A 503 -32.68 -6.62 22.41
N VAL A 504 -33.02 -5.35 22.60
CA VAL A 504 -32.80 -4.61 23.86
C VAL A 504 -33.69 -5.18 24.99
N ILE A 505 -34.94 -5.52 24.69
CA ILE A 505 -35.91 -6.03 25.66
C ILE A 505 -35.65 -7.50 26.02
N GLY A 506 -35.32 -8.34 25.03
CA GLY A 506 -35.25 -9.80 25.15
C GLY A 506 -34.14 -10.32 26.07
N GLY A 507 -33.12 -9.51 26.38
CA GLY A 507 -32.14 -9.79 27.44
C GLY A 507 -31.10 -10.89 27.17
N ASP A 508 -31.35 -11.79 26.21
CA ASP A 508 -30.46 -12.92 25.87
C ASP A 508 -29.19 -12.48 25.11
N ASP A 509 -29.23 -11.35 24.39
CA ASP A 509 -28.14 -10.84 23.55
C ASP A 509 -27.58 -9.48 24.03
N LYS A 510 -27.52 -9.27 25.35
CA LYS A 510 -27.02 -8.01 25.95
C LYS A 510 -25.63 -7.61 25.45
N MET A 511 -24.74 -8.56 25.18
CA MET A 511 -23.39 -8.28 24.70
C MET A 511 -23.40 -7.71 23.28
N LEU A 512 -24.27 -8.20 22.40
CA LEU A 512 -24.43 -7.67 21.05
C LEU A 512 -24.96 -6.23 21.08
N VAL A 513 -25.91 -5.93 21.97
CA VAL A 513 -26.42 -4.56 22.16
C VAL A 513 -25.31 -3.61 22.63
N VAL A 514 -24.51 -4.03 23.61
CA VAL A 514 -23.36 -3.23 24.10
C VAL A 514 -22.34 -2.99 22.99
N GLU A 515 -22.02 -4.03 22.21
CA GLU A 515 -21.09 -3.92 21.09
C GLU A 515 -21.60 -2.95 20.02
N ILE A 516 -22.86 -3.08 19.61
CA ILE A 516 -23.51 -2.16 18.66
C ILE A 516 -23.48 -0.71 19.19
N ASP A 517 -23.92 -0.48 20.42
CA ASP A 517 -24.05 0.86 21.01
C ASP A 517 -22.69 1.54 21.23
N SER A 518 -21.62 0.76 21.38
CA SER A 518 -20.25 1.29 21.47
C SER A 518 -19.71 1.82 20.12
N HIS A 519 -20.30 1.40 19.00
CA HIS A 519 -19.85 1.74 17.65
C HIS A 519 -20.86 2.58 16.84
N LEU A 520 -22.16 2.48 17.12
CA LEU A 520 -23.22 3.08 16.32
C LEU A 520 -24.16 3.94 17.17
N PRO A 521 -24.56 5.12 16.68
CA PRO A 521 -25.53 5.98 17.36
C PRO A 521 -26.97 5.47 17.13
N MET A 522 -27.30 4.29 17.65
CA MET A 522 -28.59 3.63 17.40
C MET A 522 -29.80 4.47 17.81
N ARG A 523 -29.68 5.18 18.95
CA ARG A 523 -30.77 6.00 19.50
C ARG A 523 -31.14 7.15 18.57
N GLY A 524 -32.42 7.23 18.20
CA GLY A 524 -32.96 8.28 17.32
C GLY A 524 -32.81 8.01 15.83
N LEU A 525 -32.26 6.87 15.42
CA LEU A 525 -32.32 6.41 14.04
C LEU A 525 -33.72 5.87 13.69
N PRO A 526 -34.12 5.90 12.41
CA PRO A 526 -35.33 5.21 11.95
C PRO A 526 -35.25 3.71 12.25
N SER A 527 -36.34 3.09 12.70
CA SER A 527 -36.38 1.67 13.11
C SER A 527 -35.81 0.74 12.06
N ARG A 528 -36.17 0.93 10.78
CA ARG A 528 -35.63 0.13 9.67
C ARG A 528 -34.10 0.15 9.62
N LEU A 529 -33.48 1.31 9.84
CA LEU A 529 -32.03 1.45 9.80
C LEU A 529 -31.37 0.82 11.05
N GLN A 530 -32.04 0.88 12.20
CA GLN A 530 -31.61 0.15 13.40
C GLN A 530 -31.61 -1.36 13.15
N ASP A 531 -32.66 -1.89 12.53
CA ASP A 531 -32.79 -3.32 12.25
C ASP A 531 -31.75 -3.80 11.21
N GLU A 532 -31.48 -2.97 10.19
CA GLU A 532 -30.42 -3.23 9.20
C GLU A 532 -29.04 -3.32 9.85
N PHE A 533 -28.70 -2.38 10.71
CA PHE A 533 -27.44 -2.43 11.47
C PHE A 533 -27.41 -3.61 12.44
N THR A 534 -28.53 -3.91 13.09
CA THR A 534 -28.65 -5.08 13.97
C THR A 534 -28.37 -6.38 13.22
N CYS A 535 -28.84 -6.51 11.97
CA CYS A 535 -28.55 -7.67 11.14
C CYS A 535 -27.07 -7.76 10.74
N ILE A 536 -26.44 -6.63 10.39
CA ILE A 536 -25.00 -6.58 10.06
C ILE A 536 -24.17 -7.00 11.28
N TRP A 537 -24.44 -6.42 12.45
CA TRP A 537 -23.70 -6.72 13.68
C TRP A 537 -24.01 -8.10 14.25
N GLY A 538 -25.22 -8.62 14.01
CA GLY A 538 -25.60 -9.98 14.34
C GLY A 538 -25.01 -11.06 13.43
N ALA A 539 -24.27 -10.70 12.37
CA ALA A 539 -23.55 -11.67 11.56
C ALA A 539 -22.41 -12.30 12.39
N GLY A 540 -22.51 -13.62 12.65
CA GLY A 540 -21.52 -14.36 13.44
C GLY A 540 -20.22 -14.70 12.68
N ASP A 541 -20.24 -14.61 11.36
CA ASP A 541 -19.09 -14.89 10.50
C ASP A 541 -19.12 -14.08 9.19
N HIS A 542 -18.02 -14.15 8.43
CA HIS A 542 -17.86 -13.44 7.16
C HIS A 542 -18.86 -13.93 6.08
N ASN A 543 -19.20 -15.22 6.04
CA ASN A 543 -20.14 -15.77 5.04
C ASN A 543 -21.54 -15.20 5.23
N ARG A 544 -22.00 -15.10 6.48
CA ARG A 544 -23.29 -14.50 6.82
C ARG A 544 -23.29 -13.01 6.46
N LEU A 545 -22.22 -12.28 6.76
CA LEU A 545 -22.09 -10.87 6.41
C LEU A 545 -22.13 -10.65 4.89
N THR A 546 -21.33 -11.42 4.14
CA THR A 546 -21.32 -11.38 2.67
C THR A 546 -22.69 -11.72 2.10
N GLY A 547 -23.36 -12.75 2.64
CA GLY A 547 -24.70 -13.15 2.20
C GLY A 547 -25.78 -12.08 2.43
N LEU A 548 -25.69 -11.29 3.51
CA LEU A 548 -26.60 -10.15 3.75
C LEU A 548 -26.40 -9.04 2.70
N LEU A 549 -25.14 -8.79 2.31
CA LEU A 549 -24.77 -7.68 1.42
C LEU A 549 -24.78 -8.06 -0.07
N ALA A 550 -24.86 -9.36 -0.37
CA ALA A 550 -24.97 -9.91 -1.71
C ALA A 550 -26.21 -9.40 -2.47
N ALA A 551 -26.09 -9.33 -3.80
CA ALA A 551 -27.18 -8.89 -4.67
C ALA A 551 -28.40 -9.84 -4.58
N ALA A 552 -29.61 -9.28 -4.43
CA ALA A 552 -30.85 -10.04 -4.19
C ALA A 552 -31.47 -10.69 -5.44
N ASN A 553 -30.86 -10.50 -6.62
CA ASN A 553 -31.45 -10.82 -7.91
C ASN A 553 -31.08 -12.22 -8.46
N GLY A 554 -30.53 -13.10 -7.63
CA GLY A 554 -30.21 -14.48 -8.02
C GLY A 554 -29.04 -14.63 -8.99
N THR A 555 -28.26 -13.57 -9.24
CA THR A 555 -27.02 -13.66 -10.02
C THR A 555 -25.96 -14.46 -9.26
N LEU A 556 -25.18 -15.30 -9.97
CA LEU A 556 -24.07 -16.05 -9.40
C LEU A 556 -22.77 -15.64 -10.11
N PRO A 557 -21.79 -15.04 -9.40
CA PRO A 557 -21.82 -14.63 -8.00
C PRO A 557 -22.68 -13.35 -7.76
N PRO A 558 -23.37 -13.24 -6.62
CA PRO A 558 -24.29 -12.13 -6.33
C PRO A 558 -23.54 -10.87 -5.89
N ARG A 559 -22.86 -10.20 -6.81
CA ARG A 559 -22.02 -9.02 -6.52
C ARG A 559 -22.79 -7.71 -6.70
N GLY A 560 -22.72 -6.83 -5.69
CA GLY A 560 -23.22 -5.46 -5.74
C GLY A 560 -22.11 -4.43 -6.01
N SER A 561 -22.47 -3.15 -5.90
CA SER A 561 -21.56 -1.98 -6.00
C SER A 561 -20.33 -2.05 -5.09
N ILE A 562 -20.43 -2.68 -3.92
CA ILE A 562 -19.31 -2.99 -3.02
C ILE A 562 -19.49 -4.41 -2.49
N SER A 563 -18.51 -5.27 -2.74
CA SER A 563 -18.56 -6.73 -2.52
C SER A 563 -17.50 -7.18 -1.52
N PHE A 564 -17.89 -8.12 -0.65
CA PHE A 564 -17.01 -8.80 0.31
C PHE A 564 -16.70 -10.25 -0.10
N ASP A 565 -17.16 -10.66 -1.29
CA ASP A 565 -17.01 -12.02 -1.85
C ASP A 565 -15.54 -12.46 -2.02
N LYS A 566 -14.62 -11.50 -2.13
CA LYS A 566 -13.19 -11.75 -2.29
C LYS A 566 -12.43 -11.82 -0.96
N ILE A 567 -13.12 -11.82 0.19
CA ILE A 567 -12.55 -12.07 1.51
C ILE A 567 -12.69 -13.57 1.82
N ASN A 568 -11.57 -14.25 2.02
CA ASN A 568 -11.49 -15.65 2.38
C ASN A 568 -11.17 -15.81 3.87
N CYS A 569 -11.78 -16.79 4.52
CA CYS A 569 -11.39 -17.24 5.85
C CYS A 569 -10.40 -18.40 5.72
N MET A 570 -9.16 -18.19 6.16
CA MET A 570 -8.18 -19.27 6.27
C MET A 570 -8.26 -19.93 7.64
N ASN A 571 -8.44 -21.25 7.66
CA ASN A 571 -8.25 -22.03 8.89
C ASN A 571 -6.74 -22.09 9.17
N GLY A 572 -6.29 -21.41 10.23
CA GLY A 572 -4.87 -21.25 10.56
C GLY A 572 -4.07 -22.56 10.55
N SER A 573 -2.91 -22.54 9.88
CA SER A 573 -1.95 -23.63 9.86
C SER A 573 -1.14 -23.70 11.17
N THR A 574 -1.36 -24.77 11.93
CA THR A 574 -0.36 -25.60 12.67
C THR A 574 0.70 -24.97 13.59
N LEU A 575 0.49 -23.82 14.21
CA LEU A 575 1.22 -23.47 15.45
C LEU A 575 0.23 -23.21 16.59
N ARG A 576 0.32 -24.08 17.61
CA ARG A 576 -0.59 -24.15 18.75
C ARG A 576 -0.37 -22.96 19.69
N TYR A 577 -1.46 -22.61 20.39
CA TYR A 577 -1.62 -21.60 21.44
C TYR A 577 -2.00 -20.20 20.93
N GLU A 578 -3.28 -20.01 20.62
CA GLU A 578 -4.22 -19.14 21.37
C GLU A 578 -5.62 -19.29 20.74
N ALA A 579 -6.69 -18.81 21.38
CA ALA A 579 -8.06 -18.97 20.89
C ALA A 579 -8.31 -18.02 19.71
N TRP A 580 -8.20 -18.51 18.46
CA TRP A 580 -8.13 -17.65 17.27
C TRP A 580 -9.50 -17.14 16.80
N ASP A 581 -9.62 -15.81 16.70
CA ASP A 581 -10.49 -15.17 15.71
C ASP A 581 -10.07 -15.65 14.29
N PRO A 582 -11.02 -15.88 13.37
CA PRO A 582 -10.70 -16.31 12.01
C PRO A 582 -9.82 -15.28 11.28
N VAL A 583 -8.77 -15.76 10.61
CA VAL A 583 -7.91 -14.94 9.74
C VAL A 583 -8.66 -14.66 8.44
N LEU A 584 -9.10 -13.41 8.25
CA LEU A 584 -9.82 -12.98 7.05
C LEU A 584 -8.86 -12.23 6.11
N GLU A 585 -8.53 -12.83 4.98
CA GLU A 585 -7.61 -12.28 3.98
C GLU A 585 -8.31 -12.09 2.64
N GLY A 586 -7.82 -11.13 1.84
CA GLY A 586 -8.34 -10.84 0.51
C GLY A 586 -8.70 -9.38 0.35
N THR A 587 -9.73 -9.10 -0.44
CA THR A 587 -10.04 -7.72 -0.83
C THR A 587 -11.53 -7.40 -0.71
N VAL A 588 -11.84 -6.16 -0.36
CA VAL A 588 -13.16 -5.57 -0.59
C VAL A 588 -13.17 -4.94 -1.98
N GLU A 589 -14.15 -5.31 -2.79
CA GLU A 589 -14.21 -4.99 -4.22
C GLU A 589 -15.27 -3.90 -4.47
N PHE A 590 -14.88 -2.78 -5.09
CA PHE A 590 -15.73 -1.66 -5.46
C PHE A 590 -16.01 -1.72 -6.96
N ARG A 591 -17.28 -1.95 -7.34
CA ARG A 591 -17.73 -2.21 -8.73
C ARG A 591 -18.60 -1.10 -9.33
N ALA A 592 -18.89 -0.07 -8.54
CA ALA A 592 -19.87 0.96 -8.87
C ALA A 592 -19.46 1.86 -10.06
N LEU A 593 -18.15 2.06 -10.27
CA LEU A 593 -17.66 2.99 -11.27
C LEU A 593 -17.87 2.45 -12.69
N GLU A 594 -18.32 3.32 -13.59
CA GLU A 594 -18.35 3.04 -15.02
C GLU A 594 -16.96 2.80 -15.58
N GLY A 595 -16.90 2.03 -16.68
CA GLY A 595 -15.66 1.83 -17.41
C GLY A 595 -15.07 3.18 -17.78
N THR A 596 -13.81 3.39 -17.38
CA THR A 596 -13.09 4.64 -17.66
C THR A 596 -11.61 4.36 -17.89
N LEU A 597 -11.06 4.98 -18.92
CA LEU A 597 -9.60 5.14 -19.11
C LEU A 597 -9.22 6.63 -19.01
N ASP A 598 -9.96 7.36 -18.16
CA ASP A 598 -9.63 8.72 -17.73
C ASP A 598 -8.60 8.65 -16.59
N PRO A 599 -7.39 9.19 -16.79
CA PRO A 599 -6.31 9.04 -15.82
C PRO A 599 -6.56 9.81 -14.52
N VAL A 600 -7.35 10.90 -14.54
CA VAL A 600 -7.68 11.68 -13.34
C VAL A 600 -8.70 10.92 -12.48
N LEU A 601 -9.74 10.37 -13.10
CA LEU A 601 -10.74 9.58 -12.38
C LEU A 601 -10.17 8.27 -11.83
N VAL A 602 -9.34 7.58 -12.62
CA VAL A 602 -8.64 6.36 -12.19
C VAL A 602 -7.59 6.65 -11.11
N ALA A 603 -7.08 7.88 -10.99
CA ALA A 603 -6.22 8.26 -9.86
C ALA A 603 -7.02 8.50 -8.56
N HIS A 604 -8.16 9.18 -8.65
CA HIS A 604 -8.94 9.56 -7.47
C HIS A 604 -9.80 8.43 -6.90
N TRP A 605 -10.35 7.56 -7.76
CA TRP A 605 -11.30 6.53 -7.31
C TRP A 605 -10.68 5.45 -6.41
N PRO A 606 -9.49 4.87 -6.71
CA PRO A 606 -8.86 3.90 -5.82
C PRO A 606 -8.50 4.49 -4.45
N ARG A 607 -8.04 5.75 -4.41
CA ARG A 607 -7.77 6.47 -3.16
C ARG A 607 -9.03 6.63 -2.31
N LEU A 608 -10.16 6.96 -2.94
CA LEU A 608 -11.45 7.02 -2.24
C LEU A 608 -11.86 5.66 -1.69
N ALA A 609 -11.70 4.58 -2.46
CA ALA A 609 -11.98 3.23 -2.00
C ALA A 609 -11.08 2.84 -0.81
N VAL A 610 -9.76 3.09 -0.90
CA VAL A 610 -8.81 2.86 0.20
C VAL A 610 -9.19 3.66 1.44
N ALA A 611 -9.52 4.95 1.29
CA ALA A 611 -9.91 5.82 2.40
C ALA A 611 -11.19 5.35 3.11
N ILE A 612 -12.18 4.82 2.37
CA ILE A 612 -13.39 4.22 2.96
C ILE A 612 -13.02 3.00 3.81
N VAL A 613 -12.16 2.12 3.29
CA VAL A 613 -11.73 0.90 4.00
C VAL A 613 -10.90 1.26 5.23
N SER A 614 -9.88 2.10 5.08
CA SER A 614 -9.00 2.48 6.19
C SER A 614 -9.78 3.16 7.32
N THR A 615 -10.65 4.11 6.98
CA THR A 615 -11.50 4.82 7.97
C THR A 615 -12.34 3.86 8.79
N ALA A 616 -12.93 2.84 8.17
CA ALA A 616 -13.74 1.88 8.92
C ALA A 616 -12.90 0.90 9.74
N VAL A 617 -11.80 0.41 9.17
CA VAL A 617 -10.98 -0.65 9.76
C VAL A 617 -10.16 -0.11 10.94
N GLU A 618 -9.53 1.06 10.79
CA GLU A 618 -8.62 1.64 11.79
C GLU A 618 -9.37 2.34 12.94
N ALA A 619 -10.57 2.86 12.71
CA ALA A 619 -11.27 3.65 13.73
C ALA A 619 -11.61 2.82 14.98
N GLU A 620 -11.15 3.28 16.13
CA GLU A 620 -11.54 2.75 17.44
C GLU A 620 -13.06 2.94 17.67
N PRO A 621 -13.70 2.15 18.56
CA PRO A 621 -15.16 2.16 18.71
C PRO A 621 -15.77 3.57 18.88
N THR A 622 -15.19 4.38 19.77
CA THR A 622 -15.65 5.76 20.03
C THR A 622 -15.43 6.69 18.84
N GLU A 623 -14.37 6.49 18.07
CA GLU A 623 -14.10 7.27 16.86
C GLU A 623 -15.08 6.89 15.75
N PHE A 624 -15.29 5.59 15.54
CA PHE A 624 -16.25 5.08 14.58
C PHE A 624 -17.67 5.56 14.91
N PHE A 625 -18.06 5.58 16.19
CA PHE A 625 -19.32 6.17 16.65
C PHE A 625 -19.45 7.65 16.24
N LYS A 626 -18.40 8.45 16.43
CA LYS A 626 -18.38 9.87 16.01
C LYS A 626 -18.50 10.02 14.49
N ILE A 627 -17.79 9.18 13.73
CA ILE A 627 -17.86 9.10 12.27
C ILE A 627 -19.30 8.85 11.82
N MET A 628 -19.94 7.80 12.35
CA MET A 628 -21.30 7.42 12.00
C MET A 628 -22.32 8.48 12.43
N THR A 629 -22.14 9.08 13.61
CA THR A 629 -22.96 10.21 14.08
C THR A 629 -22.89 11.40 13.12
N ARG A 630 -21.69 11.75 12.65
CA ARG A 630 -21.52 12.81 11.66
C ARG A 630 -22.23 12.44 10.37
N LEU A 631 -22.02 11.25 9.82
CA LEU A 631 -22.59 10.87 8.52
C LEU A 631 -24.13 10.80 8.55
N LEU A 632 -24.71 10.25 9.63
CA LEU A 632 -26.16 10.06 9.78
C LEU A 632 -26.92 11.36 10.08
N LYS A 633 -26.23 12.43 10.50
CA LYS A 633 -26.86 13.74 10.71
C LYS A 633 -27.55 14.24 9.44
N VAL A 634 -28.82 14.64 9.57
CA VAL A 634 -29.59 15.22 8.47
C VAL A 634 -28.91 16.48 7.93
N ARG A 635 -28.77 16.56 6.61
CA ARG A 635 -28.18 17.69 5.88
C ARG A 635 -29.10 18.19 4.79
N ARG A 636 -29.00 19.49 4.51
CA ARG A 636 -29.94 20.22 3.64
C ARG A 636 -29.86 19.77 2.18
N ASN A 637 -28.67 19.48 1.69
CA ASN A 637 -28.45 19.13 0.29
C ASN A 637 -27.37 18.05 0.11
N SER A 638 -27.28 17.49 -1.10
CA SER A 638 -26.31 16.44 -1.46
C SER A 638 -24.86 16.93 -1.41
N ARG A 639 -24.59 18.22 -1.70
CA ARG A 639 -23.24 18.80 -1.64
C ARG A 639 -22.67 18.82 -0.23
N GLU A 640 -23.47 19.19 0.77
CA GLU A 640 -23.08 19.13 2.19
C GLU A 640 -22.84 17.70 2.65
N ARG A 641 -23.63 16.73 2.16
CA ARG A 641 -23.44 15.30 2.46
C ARG A 641 -22.13 14.79 1.89
N LEU A 642 -21.86 15.08 0.61
CA LEU A 642 -20.61 14.73 -0.06
C LEU A 642 -19.41 15.37 0.65
N LYS A 643 -19.48 16.67 0.96
CA LYS A 643 -18.40 17.37 1.66
C LYS A 643 -18.09 16.72 3.00
N CYS A 644 -19.12 16.47 3.82
CA CYS A 644 -18.91 15.83 5.11
C CYS A 644 -18.39 14.40 4.96
N PHE A 645 -18.87 13.63 3.97
CA PHE A 645 -18.37 12.29 3.71
C PHE A 645 -16.87 12.32 3.43
N LEU A 646 -16.42 13.17 2.51
CA LEU A 646 -15.00 13.31 2.19
C LEU A 646 -14.18 13.79 3.39
N GLU A 647 -14.66 14.75 4.18
CA GLU A 647 -14.00 15.17 5.43
C GLU A 647 -13.87 14.04 6.45
N VAL A 648 -14.88 13.17 6.55
CA VAL A 648 -14.91 12.06 7.50
C VAL A 648 -13.92 10.97 7.11
N VAL A 649 -13.75 10.70 5.81
CA VAL A 649 -12.76 9.72 5.32
C VAL A 649 -11.38 10.33 5.07
N GLY A 650 -11.10 11.53 5.60
CA GLY A 650 -9.79 12.18 5.47
C GLY A 650 -9.48 12.78 4.08
N MET A 651 -10.44 12.80 3.16
CA MET A 651 -10.29 13.27 1.78
C MET A 651 -10.94 14.63 1.50
N GLY A 652 -11.16 15.46 2.53
CA GLY A 652 -11.84 16.75 2.39
C GLY A 652 -11.18 17.70 1.37
N HIS A 653 -9.86 17.60 1.20
CA HIS A 653 -9.10 18.37 0.20
C HIS A 653 -9.51 18.06 -1.24
N THR A 654 -10.03 16.85 -1.53
CA THR A 654 -10.50 16.43 -2.86
C THR A 654 -11.92 16.92 -3.20
N TYR A 655 -12.62 17.58 -2.27
CA TYR A 655 -13.98 18.07 -2.50
C TYR A 655 -14.15 18.92 -3.78
N PRO A 656 -13.21 19.81 -4.16
CA PRO A 656 -13.32 20.58 -5.40
C PRO A 656 -13.43 19.72 -6.65
N TYR A 657 -12.84 18.53 -6.66
CA TYR A 657 -12.94 17.57 -7.76
C TYR A 657 -14.30 16.86 -7.75
N TRP A 658 -14.68 16.25 -6.62
CA TRP A 658 -15.88 15.41 -6.55
C TRP A 658 -17.20 16.16 -6.66
N LYS A 659 -17.25 17.44 -6.29
CA LYS A 659 -18.51 18.21 -6.19
C LYS A 659 -19.26 18.41 -7.52
N GLU A 660 -18.55 18.28 -8.65
CA GLU A 660 -19.12 18.52 -9.99
C GLU A 660 -19.80 17.26 -10.56
N LEU A 661 -19.35 16.06 -10.15
CA LEU A 661 -19.87 14.80 -10.69
C LEU A 661 -21.37 14.57 -10.43
N PRO A 662 -21.92 14.86 -9.23
CA PRO A 662 -23.36 14.68 -8.99
C PRO A 662 -24.25 15.49 -9.94
N GLU A 663 -23.88 16.73 -10.28
CA GLU A 663 -24.69 17.55 -11.19
C GLU A 663 -24.56 17.06 -12.64
N LYS A 664 -23.36 16.64 -13.05
CA LYS A 664 -23.14 15.99 -14.35
C LYS A 664 -24.02 14.73 -14.46
N ASN A 665 -23.98 13.85 -13.48
CA ASN A 665 -24.70 12.57 -13.48
C ASN A 665 -26.21 12.74 -13.39
N LYS A 666 -26.74 13.77 -12.69
CA LYS A 666 -28.18 14.05 -12.68
C LYS A 666 -28.76 14.28 -14.08
N SER A 667 -28.03 14.97 -14.95
CA SER A 667 -28.48 15.21 -16.33
C SER A 667 -28.59 13.92 -17.15
N LEU A 668 -27.80 12.90 -16.79
CA LEU A 668 -27.72 11.61 -17.46
C LEU A 668 -28.79 10.62 -16.98
N ALA A 669 -29.39 10.85 -15.82
CA ALA A 669 -30.37 9.94 -15.22
C ALA A 669 -31.61 9.71 -16.11
N GLN A 670 -31.99 10.70 -16.93
CA GLN A 670 -33.11 10.60 -17.87
C GLN A 670 -32.81 9.69 -19.07
N LEU A 671 -31.54 9.37 -19.33
CA LEU A 671 -31.09 8.57 -20.46
C LEU A 671 -30.76 7.11 -20.09
N VAL A 672 -30.87 6.75 -18.81
CA VAL A 672 -30.49 5.41 -18.29
C VAL A 672 -31.15 4.28 -19.05
N GLU A 673 -32.45 4.38 -19.33
CA GLU A 673 -33.17 3.32 -20.04
C GLU A 673 -32.66 3.15 -21.48
N GLN A 674 -32.21 4.22 -22.14
CA GLN A 674 -31.67 4.14 -23.50
C GLN A 674 -30.26 3.53 -23.52
N TRP A 675 -29.50 3.75 -22.46
CA TRP A 675 -28.12 3.30 -22.30
C TRP A 675 -27.99 1.96 -21.57
N HIS A 676 -29.11 1.37 -21.16
CA HIS A 676 -29.09 0.15 -20.37
C HIS A 676 -28.53 -1.03 -21.19
N PRO A 677 -27.51 -1.75 -20.69
CA PRO A 677 -26.88 -2.85 -21.44
C PRO A 677 -27.80 -3.98 -21.85
N LYS A 678 -28.93 -4.18 -21.16
CA LYS A 678 -29.98 -5.15 -21.54
C LYS A 678 -30.47 -4.97 -22.99
N HIS A 679 -30.43 -3.75 -23.53
CA HIS A 679 -30.90 -3.43 -24.88
C HIS A 679 -29.89 -3.75 -25.97
N ARG A 680 -28.69 -4.22 -25.62
CA ARG A 680 -27.67 -4.67 -26.58
C ARG A 680 -28.08 -5.92 -27.35
N TRP A 681 -29.16 -6.58 -26.94
CA TRP A 681 -29.72 -7.78 -27.58
C TRP A 681 -31.19 -7.55 -27.94
N VAL A 682 -31.64 -8.09 -29.07
CA VAL A 682 -33.05 -8.25 -29.45
C VAL A 682 -33.31 -9.75 -29.63
N GLY A 683 -33.89 -10.38 -28.60
CA GLY A 683 -33.87 -11.84 -28.50
C GLY A 683 -32.43 -12.33 -28.30
N ASP A 684 -31.99 -13.26 -29.14
CA ASP A 684 -30.62 -13.80 -29.12
C ASP A 684 -29.65 -13.06 -30.08
N GLU A 685 -30.14 -12.05 -30.80
CA GLU A 685 -29.36 -11.32 -31.81
C GLU A 685 -28.84 -9.96 -31.31
N PRO A 686 -27.62 -9.53 -31.69
CA PRO A 686 -27.08 -8.23 -31.30
C PRO A 686 -27.91 -7.05 -31.85
N ASN A 687 -28.18 -6.06 -31.01
CA ASN A 687 -28.83 -4.81 -31.39
C ASN A 687 -27.83 -3.81 -31.97
N LEU A 688 -27.54 -3.90 -33.27
CA LEU A 688 -26.55 -3.04 -33.94
C LEU A 688 -26.81 -1.55 -33.74
N ALA A 689 -28.06 -1.10 -33.82
CA ALA A 689 -28.42 0.30 -33.63
C ALA A 689 -28.14 0.82 -32.21
N TRP A 690 -28.20 -0.07 -31.21
CA TRP A 690 -27.77 0.26 -29.85
C TRP A 690 -26.24 0.32 -29.77
N ILE A 691 -25.53 -0.65 -30.35
CA ILE A 691 -24.07 -0.72 -30.27
C ILE A 691 -23.44 0.49 -30.97
N GLU A 692 -23.88 0.83 -32.18
CA GLU A 692 -23.39 2.00 -32.93
C GLU A 692 -23.62 3.33 -32.20
N ARG A 693 -24.67 3.41 -31.37
CA ARG A 693 -25.01 4.61 -30.60
C ARG A 693 -24.20 4.72 -29.31
N ASN A 694 -23.88 3.60 -28.68
CA ASN A 694 -23.41 3.57 -27.28
C ASN A 694 -21.93 3.18 -27.14
N VAL A 695 -21.32 2.56 -28.15
CA VAL A 695 -19.89 2.28 -28.15
C VAL A 695 -19.13 3.54 -28.56
N VAL A 696 -18.29 4.03 -27.65
CA VAL A 696 -17.53 5.26 -27.83
C VAL A 696 -16.05 4.93 -27.95
N ALA A 697 -15.44 5.27 -29.08
CA ALA A 697 -13.99 5.17 -29.26
C ALA A 697 -13.26 6.26 -28.47
N LEU A 698 -12.24 5.87 -27.72
CA LEU A 698 -11.46 6.80 -26.92
C LEU A 698 -10.31 7.42 -27.75
N PRO A 699 -10.13 8.75 -27.68
CA PRO A 699 -9.01 9.40 -28.35
C PRO A 699 -7.68 9.09 -27.66
N LYS A 700 -6.56 9.42 -28.32
CA LYS A 700 -5.26 9.47 -27.63
C LYS A 700 -5.32 10.47 -26.47
N LEU A 701 -4.52 10.23 -25.41
CA LEU A 701 -4.39 11.22 -24.36
C LEU A 701 -3.66 12.47 -24.89
N PRO A 702 -4.03 13.68 -24.42
CA PRO A 702 -3.25 14.89 -24.61
C PRO A 702 -1.81 14.71 -24.10
N ARG A 703 -0.85 15.42 -24.69
CA ARG A 703 0.57 15.34 -24.29
C ARG A 703 0.81 15.80 -22.84
N ASP A 704 -0.03 16.70 -22.35
CA ASP A 704 -0.02 17.27 -21.00
C ASP A 704 -0.87 16.48 -20.00
N ALA A 705 -1.45 15.34 -20.40
CA ALA A 705 -2.26 14.52 -19.49
C ALA A 705 -1.47 14.04 -18.25
N ALA A 706 -0.15 13.87 -18.38
CA ALA A 706 0.73 13.54 -17.25
C ALA A 706 0.72 14.66 -16.19
N ASP A 707 0.78 15.92 -16.60
CA ASP A 707 0.82 17.09 -15.69
C ASP A 707 -0.50 17.26 -14.92
N TRP A 708 -1.63 16.97 -15.56
CA TRP A 708 -2.95 17.03 -14.92
C TRP A 708 -3.05 16.03 -13.79
N VAL A 709 -2.36 14.90 -13.96
CA VAL A 709 -2.42 13.78 -13.06
C VAL A 709 -1.38 13.93 -11.95
N GLU A 710 -0.16 14.42 -12.23
CA GLU A 710 0.79 14.78 -11.16
C GLU A 710 0.16 15.79 -10.18
N LYS A 711 -0.57 16.78 -10.68
CA LYS A 711 -1.37 17.69 -9.84
C LYS A 711 -2.47 17.00 -9.05
N ALA A 712 -3.07 15.93 -9.57
CA ALA A 712 -4.05 15.12 -8.84
C ALA A 712 -3.38 14.18 -7.81
N PHE A 713 -2.08 13.92 -7.94
CA PHE A 713 -1.29 13.12 -7.00
C PHE A 713 -0.70 13.94 -5.85
N ASP A 714 -0.30 15.18 -6.13
CA ASP A 714 0.29 16.13 -5.17
C ASP A 714 -0.75 16.83 -4.29
N ASN A 715 -2.02 16.84 -4.71
CA ASN A 715 -3.16 17.34 -3.92
C ASN A 715 -4.00 16.19 -3.38
#